data_AF-A0A7X7J6I6-F1
#
_entry.id   AF-A0A7X7J6I6-F1
#
_cell.length_a   1.000
_cell.length_b   1.000
_cell.length_c   1.000
_cell.angle_alpha   90.00
_cell.angle_beta   90.00
_cell.angle_gamma   90.00
#
_symmetry.space_group_name_H-M   'P 1'
#
loop_
_entity.id
_entity.type
_entity.pdbx_description
1 polymer ?
#
loop_
_entity_poly.entity_id
_entity_poly.type
_entity_poly.pdbx_seq_one_letter_code
_entity_poly.pdbx_strand_id
1 'polypeptide(L)'
;MSLEGAGTVLSGAQSFGRLVVNSSGTYSFLESLAAADGIDLEGGELTYSSVPISHGILTIRPGTVTGEAFEIKGGTLTGTADHLTIAGDLTLSSGTLTAPSAALSVEGDLTISGGTFVPGTGTLILSGTEDAALSTGQDLGDLFINNGLVGYWRFDEGSGSTVQDLSGYGNNGTMYNMTAEDWVSDKPKVRFSDSHALDFDGLNDHISVGGSRLFKYRGGEFTASMWVKKSSADADAAFLISKYFNAAGLYHYYLSITSGNVLRFYLRGNNSITFDHPVAVTPDVWQHVAVTLDADRNVVLYLNGVPAATTHNITDWDRVYQGDRNGSLVIGGQYAYGNGWAGNTGMCLQGKMDEVRIYQRTLSSDEIGRLAAGRTPQISEKNVAISGAVDVSGDMTLHAGTLTADAANPLTVLGAWRNTGGVFAHNSGTVSLTGEGEILSGGSAFDTLSQNSSGTYTLNDDLAADTVLEVTGGTLTQTTDLEAVAVTGDMTVNGGTYAGTAKALAVEGDVTVSAGTFTAPSSTLIANTLTHTGGAFSANGGTVHLSSNEGEIIDTSGGTIFNGLSLNDGLLAYWKMDEVASPYQDSSGNAHDAVWTAWPPVPSEGLTRLDFSNPQSAYFNAGNNYALNAGDVDVEKDLTMCVWIKRDSNSVSHRYLNKEGSYNLSSGGSGTVFQVALTTEEGTSWRAIGLAGPITDWHHYCVTYDGAAAGFYRDGVVVGAISAGGGAIGGRLVQNDNNLTIGHSSTSPYALDDLRIYQRVLSAGEVQALYEGSELFHAAQTYTQSGALDVNGAFTLSDGTFDVSASPSVNYAGDITLGSSSTYTKPAVGTTLDGSLTYTDMTEAQDFGDVVISSGTTTLASNMTVGELTVSDGTGLSPVSYTLDVKNDLTLGAASTLTPGTSTIRLSGTAAQAITSNSKTYSALTVTNVSAGGITFADGFTTTDFTAQD
;
A
#
# COMPACT_ATOMS: atom_id res chain seq x y z
N MET A 1 -37.05 32.99 26.55
CA MET A 1 -36.81 32.80 28.01
C MET A 1 -35.40 32.25 28.16
N SER A 2 -34.55 32.83 29.02
CA SER A 2 -33.18 32.33 29.29
C SER A 2 -33.15 31.71 30.68
N LEU A 3 -32.68 30.47 30.80
CA LEU A 3 -32.51 29.74 32.06
C LEU A 3 -31.01 29.43 32.22
N GLU A 4 -30.30 30.22 33.02
CA GLU A 4 -28.86 30.03 33.30
C GLU A 4 -28.63 29.01 34.44
N GLY A 5 -27.58 28.19 34.29
CA GLY A 5 -27.41 26.90 34.97
C GLY A 5 -26.98 26.86 36.45
N ALA A 6 -26.86 25.61 36.91
CA ALA A 6 -26.11 25.08 38.06
C ALA A 6 -25.82 26.02 39.25
N GLY A 7 -26.75 26.10 40.21
CA GLY A 7 -26.47 26.70 41.53
C GLY A 7 -27.70 27.07 42.35
N THR A 8 -28.84 27.23 41.70
CA THR A 8 -30.09 27.56 42.41
C THR A 8 -30.89 26.27 42.63
N VAL A 9 -30.72 25.64 43.79
CA VAL A 9 -31.69 24.65 44.27
C VAL A 9 -32.98 25.41 44.56
N LEU A 10 -33.87 25.52 43.57
CA LEU A 10 -35.26 25.88 43.82
C LEU A 10 -35.88 24.68 44.53
N SER A 11 -36.03 24.79 45.84
CA SER A 11 -36.71 23.77 46.64
C SER A 11 -38.21 23.78 46.28
N GLY A 12 -38.60 22.83 45.44
CA GLY A 12 -39.97 22.62 44.97
C GLY A 12 -40.08 22.73 43.46
N ALA A 13 -40.72 21.75 42.82
CA ALA A 13 -41.03 21.78 41.39
C ALA A 13 -41.83 23.07 41.08
N GLN A 14 -41.18 24.04 40.44
CA GLN A 14 -41.87 25.25 39.97
C GLN A 14 -42.30 25.02 38.53
N SER A 15 -43.61 24.91 38.33
CA SER A 15 -44.23 24.89 37.00
C SER A 15 -44.18 26.29 36.40
N PHE A 16 -43.11 26.63 35.71
CA PHE A 16 -43.10 27.75 34.77
C PHE A 16 -43.62 27.23 33.45
N GLY A 17 -44.94 27.35 33.23
CA GLY A 17 -45.57 27.03 31.95
C GLY A 17 -44.98 25.81 31.23
N ARG A 18 -45.14 24.61 31.83
CA ARG A 18 -44.95 23.30 31.15
C ARG A 18 -43.49 22.86 30.87
N LEU A 19 -42.48 23.59 31.36
CA LEU A 19 -41.10 23.12 31.53
C LEU A 19 -40.85 22.77 33.02
N VAL A 20 -40.37 21.56 33.29
CA VAL A 20 -39.98 21.13 34.64
C VAL A 20 -38.47 21.16 34.76
N VAL A 21 -37.96 21.91 35.75
CA VAL A 21 -36.55 21.83 36.17
C VAL A 21 -36.49 20.91 37.39
N ASN A 22 -35.87 19.75 37.23
CA ASN A 22 -35.72 18.78 38.31
C ASN A 22 -34.63 19.21 39.29
N SER A 23 -34.69 18.70 40.52
CA SER A 23 -33.67 18.98 41.55
C SER A 23 -32.27 18.49 41.19
N SER A 24 -32.12 17.67 40.15
CA SER A 24 -30.86 17.21 39.55
C SER A 24 -30.25 18.18 38.53
N GLY A 25 -30.96 19.25 38.15
CA GLY A 25 -30.58 20.11 37.03
C GLY A 25 -30.98 19.57 35.66
N THR A 26 -31.80 18.51 35.61
CA THR A 26 -32.40 17.96 34.38
C THR A 26 -33.63 18.76 33.98
N TYR A 27 -33.75 19.08 32.69
CA TYR A 27 -34.94 19.71 32.13
C TYR A 27 -35.88 18.63 31.56
N SER A 28 -37.18 18.70 31.84
CA SER A 28 -38.17 17.76 31.29
C SER A 28 -39.38 18.52 30.71
N PHE A 29 -39.78 18.15 29.49
CA PHE A 29 -41.03 18.62 28.87
C PHE A 29 -42.14 17.60 29.05
N LEU A 30 -43.36 18.09 29.36
CA LEU A 30 -44.52 17.23 29.64
C LEU A 30 -45.41 16.96 28.40
N GLU A 31 -45.34 17.75 27.32
CA GLU A 31 -46.10 17.59 26.06
C GLU A 31 -45.37 18.28 24.86
N SER A 32 -45.88 18.12 23.62
CA SER A 32 -45.35 18.72 22.37
C SER A 32 -45.15 20.24 22.44
N LEU A 33 -44.02 20.74 21.92
CA LEU A 33 -43.67 22.16 21.94
C LEU A 33 -44.47 22.94 20.86
N ALA A 34 -45.46 23.71 21.29
CA ALA A 34 -46.09 24.76 20.48
C ALA A 34 -45.46 26.11 20.86
N ALA A 35 -44.22 26.34 20.42
CA ALA A 35 -43.45 27.51 20.84
C ALA A 35 -43.86 28.75 20.03
N ALA A 36 -44.56 29.68 20.68
CA ALA A 36 -44.68 31.06 20.20
C ALA A 36 -43.51 31.95 20.69
N ASP A 37 -42.74 31.51 21.69
CA ASP A 37 -41.67 32.28 22.33
C ASP A 37 -40.37 31.48 22.36
N GLY A 38 -39.26 32.06 21.87
CA GLY A 38 -37.95 31.38 21.80
C GLY A 38 -37.44 30.90 23.16
N ILE A 39 -36.93 29.65 23.21
CA ILE A 39 -36.38 29.00 24.42
C ILE A 39 -34.88 28.79 24.23
N ASP A 40 -34.09 29.22 25.22
CA ASP A 40 -32.63 29.05 25.28
C ASP A 40 -32.30 28.23 26.54
N LEU A 41 -31.71 27.04 26.36
CA LEU A 41 -31.37 26.10 27.45
C LEU A 41 -29.85 26.05 27.64
N GLU A 42 -29.36 26.37 28.84
CA GLU A 42 -27.93 26.40 29.16
C GLU A 42 -27.48 25.24 30.06
N GLY A 43 -26.80 24.24 29.47
CA GLY A 43 -26.13 23.16 30.20
C GLY A 43 -27.08 22.12 30.81
N GLY A 44 -26.66 20.84 30.81
CA GLY A 44 -27.38 19.75 31.48
C GLY A 44 -27.96 18.70 30.54
N GLU A 45 -28.78 17.81 31.09
CA GLU A 45 -29.48 16.76 30.34
C GLU A 45 -30.94 17.19 30.12
N LEU A 46 -31.37 17.21 28.87
CA LEU A 46 -32.77 17.41 28.49
C LEU A 46 -33.41 16.03 28.30
N THR A 47 -34.49 15.75 29.04
CA THR A 47 -35.25 14.49 28.92
C THR A 47 -36.63 14.75 28.32
N TYR A 48 -37.06 13.92 27.38
CA TYR A 48 -38.39 14.03 26.76
C TYR A 48 -39.02 12.65 26.49
N SER A 49 -40.34 12.59 26.43
CA SER A 49 -41.09 11.35 26.10
C SER A 49 -41.39 11.21 24.61
N SER A 50 -41.75 12.30 23.94
CA SER A 50 -41.87 12.44 22.47
C SER A 50 -42.24 13.91 22.17
N VAL A 51 -41.31 14.73 21.69
CA VAL A 51 -41.57 16.17 21.52
C VAL A 51 -41.25 16.61 20.10
N PRO A 52 -42.26 16.83 19.24
CA PRO A 52 -42.04 17.47 17.96
C PRO A 52 -41.87 18.98 18.15
N ILE A 53 -40.83 19.57 17.55
CA ILE A 53 -40.81 21.01 17.26
C ILE A 53 -41.74 21.22 16.08
N SER A 54 -42.81 21.98 16.27
CA SER A 54 -43.79 22.26 15.20
C SER A 54 -43.73 23.70 14.68
N HIS A 55 -43.28 24.64 15.53
CA HIS A 55 -43.21 26.09 15.27
C HIS A 55 -42.16 26.75 16.21
N GLY A 56 -41.68 27.96 15.89
CA GLY A 56 -40.82 28.76 16.79
C GLY A 56 -39.30 28.48 16.67
N ILE A 57 -38.49 28.99 17.60
CA ILE A 57 -37.03 28.76 17.67
C ILE A 57 -36.67 28.11 19.01
N LEU A 58 -35.95 26.98 18.97
CA LEU A 58 -35.33 26.35 20.13
C LEU A 58 -33.80 26.43 19.98
N THR A 59 -33.13 27.02 20.95
CA THR A 59 -31.66 27.06 21.04
C THR A 59 -31.21 26.15 22.17
N ILE A 60 -30.34 25.19 21.87
CA ILE A 60 -29.75 24.29 22.87
C ILE A 60 -28.27 24.61 23.00
N ARG A 61 -27.85 25.07 24.17
CA ARG A 61 -26.42 25.20 24.55
C ARG A 61 -25.92 23.85 25.12
N PRO A 62 -24.60 23.60 25.24
CA PRO A 62 -24.03 22.24 25.28
C PRO A 62 -24.74 21.30 26.26
N GLY A 63 -24.99 20.07 25.82
CA GLY A 63 -25.71 19.09 26.62
C GLY A 63 -26.08 17.83 25.86
N THR A 64 -26.73 16.91 26.58
CA THR A 64 -27.30 15.69 26.03
C THR A 64 -28.81 15.81 26.01
N VAL A 65 -29.41 15.51 24.87
CA VAL A 65 -30.85 15.42 24.67
C VAL A 65 -31.21 13.94 24.65
N THR A 66 -31.83 13.46 25.72
CA THR A 66 -32.15 12.05 25.96
C THR A 66 -33.64 11.79 25.75
N GLY A 67 -33.97 10.83 24.89
CA GLY A 67 -35.34 10.36 24.66
C GLY A 67 -35.40 9.45 23.42
N GLU A 68 -36.53 8.77 23.20
CA GLU A 68 -36.61 7.75 22.13
C GLU A 68 -36.49 8.36 20.71
N ALA A 69 -37.23 9.45 20.42
CA ALA A 69 -37.19 10.09 19.10
C ALA A 69 -37.43 11.61 19.15
N PHE A 70 -36.46 12.39 18.67
CA PHE A 70 -36.51 13.86 18.57
C PHE A 70 -36.93 14.28 17.17
N GLU A 71 -38.10 14.92 17.04
CA GLU A 71 -38.66 15.25 15.73
C GLU A 71 -38.75 16.76 15.50
N ILE A 72 -38.36 17.21 14.31
CA ILE A 72 -38.53 18.59 13.83
C ILE A 72 -39.54 18.55 12.67
N LYS A 73 -40.77 18.95 12.99
CA LYS A 73 -41.94 18.98 12.08
C LYS A 73 -42.29 20.40 11.62
N GLY A 74 -41.48 21.39 11.99
CA GLY A 74 -41.58 22.82 11.68
C GLY A 74 -40.73 23.66 12.63
N GLY A 75 -40.67 24.99 12.47
CA GLY A 75 -39.84 25.86 13.31
C GLY A 75 -38.32 25.72 13.06
N THR A 76 -37.49 26.15 14.01
CA THR A 76 -36.03 26.13 13.92
C THR A 76 -35.40 25.55 15.20
N LEU A 77 -34.55 24.53 15.06
CA LEU A 77 -33.60 24.11 16.10
C LEU A 77 -32.22 24.67 15.77
N THR A 78 -31.56 25.29 16.74
CA THR A 78 -30.20 25.81 16.58
C THR A 78 -29.30 25.30 17.70
N GLY A 79 -28.27 24.53 17.34
CA GLY A 79 -27.14 24.24 18.22
C GLY A 79 -26.25 25.47 18.37
N THR A 80 -25.64 25.67 19.55
CA THR A 80 -24.71 26.78 19.79
C THR A 80 -23.27 26.41 19.47
N ALA A 81 -22.28 27.10 20.05
CA ALA A 81 -20.88 26.91 19.69
C ALA A 81 -20.24 25.58 20.15
N ASP A 82 -20.92 24.83 21.02
CA ASP A 82 -20.37 23.66 21.72
C ASP A 82 -21.01 22.34 21.26
N HIS A 83 -20.46 21.20 21.71
CA HIS A 83 -20.94 19.87 21.35
C HIS A 83 -22.38 19.57 21.85
N LEU A 84 -23.23 19.09 20.96
CA LEU A 84 -24.61 18.66 21.23
C LEU A 84 -24.76 17.17 20.93
N THR A 85 -25.29 16.40 21.89
CA THR A 85 -25.58 14.97 21.70
C THR A 85 -27.08 14.71 21.73
N ILE A 86 -27.61 14.02 20.71
CA ILE A 86 -28.95 13.44 20.70
C ILE A 86 -28.82 11.94 21.01
N ALA A 87 -29.18 11.55 22.22
CA ALA A 87 -29.16 10.17 22.71
C ALA A 87 -30.48 9.47 22.34
N GLY A 88 -30.69 9.27 21.04
CA GLY A 88 -31.89 8.70 20.42
C GLY A 88 -32.02 9.11 18.95
N ASP A 89 -33.15 8.79 18.32
CA ASP A 89 -33.38 9.12 16.90
C ASP A 89 -33.58 10.64 16.70
N LEU A 90 -33.09 11.17 15.58
CA LEU A 90 -33.28 12.54 15.13
C LEU A 90 -33.97 12.55 13.76
N THR A 91 -35.20 13.09 13.71
CA THR A 91 -35.95 13.23 12.45
C THR A 91 -36.21 14.69 12.13
N LEU A 92 -35.79 15.15 10.94
CA LEU A 92 -36.18 16.44 10.34
C LEU A 92 -37.15 16.16 9.18
N SER A 93 -38.43 16.48 9.37
CA SER A 93 -39.46 16.32 8.34
C SER A 93 -39.97 17.65 7.76
N SER A 94 -39.74 18.78 8.45
CA SER A 94 -40.02 20.16 8.00
C SER A 94 -39.33 21.16 8.95
N GLY A 95 -39.25 22.45 8.58
CA GLY A 95 -38.57 23.47 9.40
C GLY A 95 -37.06 23.54 9.14
N THR A 96 -36.28 24.00 10.10
CA THR A 96 -34.82 24.18 9.98
C THR A 96 -34.07 23.56 11.16
N LEU A 97 -33.00 22.81 10.88
CA LEU A 97 -32.01 22.37 11.86
C LEU A 97 -30.67 23.01 11.53
N THR A 98 -30.14 23.81 12.45
CA THR A 98 -28.78 24.36 12.36
C THR A 98 -27.89 23.63 13.35
N ALA A 99 -26.91 22.89 12.83
CA ALA A 99 -25.91 22.19 13.63
C ALA A 99 -24.98 23.19 14.35
N PRO A 100 -24.44 22.80 15.52
CA PRO A 100 -23.50 23.61 16.29
C PRO A 100 -22.16 23.77 15.56
N SER A 101 -21.38 24.78 15.93
CA SER A 101 -20.06 25.03 15.30
C SER A 101 -18.95 24.10 15.78
N ALA A 102 -19.19 23.26 16.79
CA ALA A 102 -18.24 22.24 17.26
C ALA A 102 -18.61 20.85 16.72
N ALA A 103 -19.65 20.20 17.26
CA ALA A 103 -20.15 18.93 16.70
C ALA A 103 -21.58 18.60 17.15
N LEU A 104 -22.35 17.96 16.26
CA LEU A 104 -23.66 17.35 16.52
C LEU A 104 -23.52 15.83 16.48
N SER A 105 -23.66 15.17 17.62
CA SER A 105 -23.63 13.71 17.72
C SER A 105 -25.04 13.14 17.79
N VAL A 106 -25.36 12.13 16.97
CA VAL A 106 -26.63 11.39 16.99
C VAL A 106 -26.34 9.92 17.28
N GLU A 107 -26.89 9.42 18.39
CA GLU A 107 -26.72 8.03 18.84
C GLU A 107 -27.81 7.08 18.31
N GLY A 108 -28.91 7.60 17.75
CA GLY A 108 -29.92 6.82 17.03
C GLY A 108 -29.92 7.11 15.52
N ASP A 109 -31.06 6.92 14.88
CA ASP A 109 -31.26 7.15 13.45
C ASP A 109 -31.28 8.64 13.10
N LEU A 110 -30.66 9.04 11.99
CA LEU A 110 -30.80 10.38 11.42
C LEU A 110 -31.65 10.34 10.13
N THR A 111 -32.89 10.79 10.22
CA THR A 111 -33.80 10.88 9.08
C THR A 111 -34.05 12.33 8.66
N ILE A 112 -33.65 12.73 7.46
CA ILE A 112 -33.97 14.05 6.87
C ILE A 112 -34.92 13.86 5.68
N SER A 113 -36.22 13.88 5.95
CA SER A 113 -37.28 13.65 4.95
C SER A 113 -37.92 14.94 4.39
N GLY A 114 -37.58 16.10 4.95
CA GLY A 114 -38.02 17.42 4.49
C GLY A 114 -37.38 18.54 5.31
N GLY A 115 -37.71 19.82 5.04
CA GLY A 115 -37.13 20.97 5.75
C GLY A 115 -35.74 21.38 5.22
N THR A 116 -34.96 22.09 6.04
CA THR A 116 -33.61 22.58 5.72
C THR A 116 -32.63 22.20 6.82
N PHE A 117 -31.61 21.42 6.49
CA PHE A 117 -30.45 21.20 7.36
C PHE A 117 -29.36 22.22 7.02
N VAL A 118 -28.77 22.82 8.04
CA VAL A 118 -27.66 23.76 7.94
C VAL A 118 -26.50 23.16 8.74
N PRO A 119 -25.49 22.56 8.10
CA PRO A 119 -24.43 21.82 8.79
C PRO A 119 -23.54 22.67 9.71
N GLY A 120 -23.50 23.99 9.50
CA GLY A 120 -22.62 24.86 10.28
C GLY A 120 -21.16 24.68 9.89
N THR A 121 -20.24 24.90 10.83
CA THR A 121 -18.78 24.69 10.65
C THR A 121 -18.24 23.54 11.50
N GLY A 122 -19.13 22.80 12.17
CA GLY A 122 -18.79 21.70 13.06
C GLY A 122 -19.07 20.35 12.42
N THR A 123 -18.76 19.27 13.14
CA THR A 123 -18.87 17.90 12.64
C THR A 123 -20.21 17.24 12.98
N LEU A 124 -20.85 16.60 12.01
CA LEU A 124 -21.96 15.66 12.25
C LEU A 124 -21.41 14.27 12.55
N ILE A 125 -21.67 13.74 13.73
CA ILE A 125 -21.17 12.44 14.19
C ILE A 125 -22.35 11.47 14.35
N LEU A 126 -22.34 10.37 13.61
CA LEU A 126 -23.28 9.25 13.78
C LEU A 126 -22.63 8.21 14.68
N SER A 127 -22.87 8.30 15.99
CA SER A 127 -22.15 7.54 17.05
C SER A 127 -22.94 6.38 17.67
N GLY A 128 -24.18 6.15 17.20
CA GLY A 128 -25.02 5.03 17.64
C GLY A 128 -24.42 3.65 17.42
N THR A 129 -24.86 2.67 18.20
CA THR A 129 -24.43 1.26 18.08
C THR A 129 -25.39 0.39 17.27
N GLU A 130 -26.62 0.87 17.05
CA GLU A 130 -27.63 0.20 16.22
C GLU A 130 -27.48 0.60 14.74
N ASP A 131 -28.02 -0.24 13.85
CA ASP A 131 -28.13 0.06 12.43
C ASP A 131 -28.90 1.37 12.22
N ALA A 132 -28.42 2.20 11.30
CA ALA A 132 -29.03 3.48 10.96
C ALA A 132 -29.28 3.63 9.47
N ALA A 133 -30.31 4.40 9.13
CA ALA A 133 -30.55 4.84 7.76
C ALA A 133 -30.25 6.33 7.63
N LEU A 134 -29.43 6.70 6.64
CA LEU A 134 -29.22 8.08 6.22
C LEU A 134 -30.03 8.33 4.94
N SER A 135 -31.15 9.03 5.08
CA SER A 135 -31.92 9.55 3.93
C SER A 135 -31.83 11.07 3.97
N THR A 136 -31.08 11.67 3.05
CA THR A 136 -31.01 13.12 2.89
C THR A 136 -30.88 13.43 1.40
N GLY A 137 -31.30 14.64 1.01
CA GLY A 137 -30.96 15.26 -0.26
C GLY A 137 -30.34 16.64 -0.03
N GLN A 138 -29.63 16.77 1.09
CA GLN A 138 -29.02 17.99 1.61
C GLN A 138 -27.54 17.73 1.91
N ASP A 139 -26.77 18.81 1.90
CA ASP A 139 -25.38 18.83 2.34
C ASP A 139 -25.25 18.61 3.85
N LEU A 140 -24.35 17.72 4.24
CA LEU A 140 -24.09 17.33 5.63
C LEU A 140 -22.88 18.00 6.29
N GLY A 141 -22.06 18.78 5.55
CA GLY A 141 -20.80 19.31 6.07
C GLY A 141 -19.78 18.21 6.33
N ASP A 142 -19.06 18.25 7.45
CA ASP A 142 -18.20 17.14 7.89
C ASP A 142 -19.05 16.01 8.47
N LEU A 143 -18.92 14.79 7.94
CA LEU A 143 -19.70 13.61 8.36
C LEU A 143 -18.78 12.50 8.89
N PHE A 144 -19.03 12.09 10.13
CA PHE A 144 -18.24 11.09 10.83
C PHE A 144 -19.13 9.92 11.24
N ILE A 145 -18.82 8.71 10.79
CA ILE A 145 -19.40 7.48 11.34
C ILE A 145 -18.43 6.95 12.38
N ASN A 146 -18.87 6.94 13.63
CA ASN A 146 -18.01 6.67 14.77
C ASN A 146 -18.64 5.60 15.66
N ASN A 147 -17.82 4.77 16.29
CA ASN A 147 -18.21 3.88 17.37
C ASN A 147 -17.16 4.00 18.47
N GLY A 148 -17.38 4.94 19.38
CA GLY A 148 -16.58 5.10 20.59
C GLY A 148 -15.16 5.66 20.42
N LEU A 149 -14.64 5.99 19.23
CA LEU A 149 -13.34 6.68 19.10
C LEU A 149 -13.50 8.14 19.55
N VAL A 150 -12.78 8.54 20.60
CA VAL A 150 -12.93 9.88 21.22
C VAL A 150 -11.66 10.70 21.29
N GLY A 151 -10.55 10.16 20.78
CA GLY A 151 -9.31 10.87 20.57
C GLY A 151 -8.44 10.10 19.60
N TYR A 152 -7.96 10.75 18.55
CA TYR A 152 -6.99 10.20 17.61
C TYR A 152 -6.00 11.27 17.16
N TRP A 153 -4.74 11.12 17.54
CA TRP A 153 -3.64 12.02 17.19
C TRP A 153 -2.58 11.23 16.40
N ARG A 154 -2.40 11.58 15.12
CA ARG A 154 -1.41 10.95 14.23
C ARG A 154 -0.01 11.53 14.34
N PHE A 155 0.15 12.71 14.94
CA PHE A 155 1.46 13.38 15.02
C PHE A 155 2.14 13.63 13.66
N ASP A 156 1.32 13.89 12.64
CA ASP A 156 1.74 14.13 11.27
C ASP A 156 1.92 15.61 10.88
N GLU A 157 1.59 16.56 11.77
CA GLU A 157 1.52 17.96 11.37
C GLU A 157 2.89 18.55 10.96
N GLY A 158 3.98 17.95 11.44
CA GLY A 158 5.36 18.28 11.07
C GLY A 158 5.82 19.69 11.48
N SER A 159 4.95 20.50 12.08
CA SER A 159 5.22 21.88 12.47
C SER A 159 4.18 22.42 13.45
N GLY A 160 4.51 23.54 14.10
CA GLY A 160 3.63 24.18 15.07
C GLY A 160 3.64 23.47 16.43
N SER A 161 2.65 23.79 17.26
CA SER A 161 2.55 23.32 18.65
C SER A 161 1.19 22.67 18.95
N THR A 162 0.36 22.44 17.93
CA THR A 162 -0.98 21.87 18.06
C THR A 162 -0.98 20.52 17.37
N VAL A 163 -1.43 19.48 18.07
CA VAL A 163 -1.70 18.16 17.49
C VAL A 163 -3.20 18.01 17.34
N GLN A 164 -3.67 17.72 16.12
CA GLN A 164 -5.09 17.69 15.78
C GLN A 164 -5.73 16.39 16.24
N ASP A 165 -6.95 16.48 16.79
CA ASP A 165 -7.78 15.33 17.10
C ASP A 165 -8.66 14.98 15.89
N LEU A 166 -8.37 13.84 15.26
CA LEU A 166 -9.12 13.33 14.13
C LEU A 166 -10.36 12.52 14.52
N SER A 167 -10.73 12.42 15.80
CA SER A 167 -11.92 11.66 16.23
C SER A 167 -13.27 12.35 15.96
N GLY A 168 -13.24 13.63 15.58
CA GLY A 168 -14.42 14.48 15.36
C GLY A 168 -14.89 15.23 16.62
N TYR A 169 -14.30 14.98 17.79
CA TYR A 169 -14.71 15.61 19.05
C TYR A 169 -13.91 16.88 19.41
N GLY A 170 -12.95 17.29 18.56
CA GLY A 170 -12.19 18.54 18.73
C GLY A 170 -11.28 18.56 19.96
N ASN A 171 -10.84 17.41 20.47
CA ASN A 171 -9.92 17.31 21.61
C ASN A 171 -8.46 17.53 21.18
N ASN A 172 -8.18 18.62 20.47
CA ASN A 172 -6.82 18.95 20.02
C ASN A 172 -5.86 19.06 21.22
N GLY A 173 -4.63 18.57 21.03
CA GLY A 173 -3.56 18.67 22.01
C GLY A 173 -2.67 19.88 21.78
N THR A 174 -1.99 20.32 22.82
CA THR A 174 -0.95 21.36 22.75
C THR A 174 0.37 20.81 23.25
N MET A 175 1.44 21.02 22.47
CA MET A 175 2.82 20.67 22.80
C MET A 175 3.38 21.63 23.86
N TYR A 176 4.05 21.08 24.88
CA TYR A 176 4.71 21.85 25.95
C TYR A 176 6.16 21.45 26.07
N ASN A 177 7.04 22.47 26.12
CA ASN A 177 8.50 22.38 26.17
C ASN A 177 9.20 21.80 24.93
N MET A 178 8.40 21.40 23.94
CA MET A 178 8.86 20.92 22.65
C MET A 178 9.07 22.07 21.65
N THR A 179 9.83 21.80 20.60
CA THR A 179 10.24 22.68 19.52
C THR A 179 9.93 22.06 18.15
N ALA A 180 10.24 22.76 17.07
CA ALA A 180 10.08 22.22 15.73
C ALA A 180 11.02 21.03 15.41
N GLU A 181 12.11 20.86 16.17
CA GLU A 181 13.06 19.76 15.99
C GLU A 181 12.49 18.42 16.49
N ASP A 182 11.43 18.46 17.30
CA ASP A 182 10.80 17.27 17.88
C ASP A 182 9.81 16.60 16.91
N TRP A 183 9.50 17.22 15.77
CA TRP A 183 8.86 16.57 14.63
C TRP A 183 9.92 15.80 13.85
N VAL A 184 9.91 14.47 13.94
CA VAL A 184 10.97 13.60 13.42
C VAL A 184 10.46 12.67 12.34
N SER A 185 11.32 12.33 11.37
CA SER A 185 11.00 11.38 10.29
C SER A 185 11.21 9.91 10.66
N ASP A 186 11.81 9.63 11.83
CA ASP A 186 11.86 8.28 12.42
C ASP A 186 10.50 7.95 13.02
N LYS A 187 9.68 7.27 12.23
CA LYS A 187 8.26 6.96 12.46
C LYS A 187 8.00 5.45 12.34
N PRO A 188 6.89 4.90 12.90
CA PRO A 188 6.57 3.49 12.72
C PRO A 188 6.29 3.18 11.24
N LYS A 189 6.48 1.92 10.85
CA LYS A 189 6.06 1.48 9.52
C LYS A 189 4.56 1.18 9.54
N VAL A 190 3.76 2.06 8.96
CA VAL A 190 2.32 1.88 8.76
C VAL A 190 1.96 1.79 7.27
N ARG A 191 0.77 1.30 6.97
CA ARG A 191 0.29 1.04 5.58
C ARG A 191 -0.50 2.21 4.99
N PHE A 192 -0.30 3.39 5.53
CA PHE A 192 -0.91 4.62 5.08
C PHE A 192 0.08 5.76 5.25
N SER A 193 -0.21 6.92 4.66
CA SER A 193 0.62 8.11 4.78
C SER A 193 0.72 8.48 6.25
N ASP A 194 1.95 8.43 6.72
CA ASP A 194 2.41 8.85 8.03
C ASP A 194 3.70 9.59 7.70
N SER A 195 3.79 10.85 8.07
CA SER A 195 4.83 11.79 7.65
C SER A 195 5.87 12.00 8.74
N HIS A 196 5.44 12.02 10.00
CA HIS A 196 6.25 12.38 11.16
C HIS A 196 5.79 11.63 12.41
N ALA A 197 6.71 11.46 13.35
CA ALA A 197 6.42 11.15 14.74
C ALA A 197 6.84 12.32 15.64
N LEU A 198 6.47 12.25 16.92
CA LEU A 198 6.99 13.17 17.94
C LEU A 198 8.08 12.53 18.81
N ASP A 199 9.20 13.24 18.99
CA ASP A 199 10.30 12.90 19.91
C ASP A 199 10.13 13.61 21.26
N PHE A 200 10.33 12.89 22.35
CA PHE A 200 10.21 13.39 23.72
C PHE A 200 11.56 13.26 24.42
N ASP A 201 12.00 14.33 25.09
CA ASP A 201 13.36 14.44 25.64
C ASP A 201 13.61 13.69 26.96
N GLY A 202 12.56 13.17 27.60
CA GLY A 202 12.63 12.49 28.90
C GLY A 202 12.68 13.42 30.12
N LEU A 203 12.60 14.73 29.93
CA LEU A 203 12.72 15.72 31.00
C LEU A 203 11.36 16.37 31.31
N ASN A 204 10.73 16.97 30.30
CA ASN A 204 9.50 17.75 30.52
C ASN A 204 8.59 17.90 29.29
N ASP A 205 8.95 17.26 28.17
CA ASP A 205 8.12 17.23 26.97
C ASP A 205 6.83 16.46 27.21
N HIS A 206 5.71 17.04 26.78
CA HIS A 206 4.42 16.38 26.78
C HIS A 206 3.41 17.12 25.90
N ILE A 207 2.36 16.40 25.53
CA ILE A 207 1.13 16.99 24.99
C ILE A 207 0.10 17.08 26.11
N SER A 208 -0.52 18.25 26.27
CA SER A 208 -1.72 18.39 27.09
C SER A 208 -2.96 18.53 26.21
N VAL A 209 -3.87 17.59 26.35
CA VAL A 209 -5.22 17.63 25.80
C VAL A 209 -6.16 18.11 26.90
N GLY A 210 -6.98 19.14 26.60
CA GLY A 210 -7.86 19.80 27.57
C GLY A 210 -8.71 18.85 28.43
N GLY A 211 -9.26 19.38 29.53
CA GLY A 211 -10.03 18.59 30.49
C GLY A 211 -11.36 18.08 29.93
N SER A 212 -11.38 16.88 29.33
CA SER A 212 -12.60 16.25 28.80
C SER A 212 -13.09 15.08 29.66
N ARG A 213 -14.43 14.99 29.74
CA ARG A 213 -15.15 13.90 30.41
C ARG A 213 -15.16 12.60 29.59
N LEU A 214 -14.84 12.68 28.30
CA LEU A 214 -14.75 11.57 27.35
C LEU A 214 -13.57 10.64 27.67
N PHE A 215 -12.44 11.21 28.11
CA PHE A 215 -11.25 10.44 28.48
C PHE A 215 -11.30 9.83 29.89
N LYS A 216 -12.45 9.78 30.54
CA LYS A 216 -12.58 9.19 31.88
C LYS A 216 -13.16 7.80 31.80
N TYR A 217 -12.49 6.85 32.44
CA TYR A 217 -13.08 5.55 32.70
C TYR A 217 -14.27 5.68 33.66
N ARG A 218 -15.42 5.10 33.31
CA ARG A 218 -16.68 5.23 34.07
C ARG A 218 -17.25 3.90 34.56
N GLY A 219 -16.45 2.84 34.50
CA GLY A 219 -16.87 1.50 34.90
C GLY A 219 -17.50 0.67 33.78
N GLY A 220 -17.34 1.10 32.53
CA GLY A 220 -17.75 0.38 31.32
C GLY A 220 -16.53 0.04 30.46
N GLU A 221 -16.68 0.15 29.15
CA GLU A 221 -15.63 -0.19 28.18
C GLU A 221 -14.60 0.92 27.98
N PHE A 222 -13.39 0.56 27.56
CA PHE A 222 -12.32 1.50 27.24
C PHE A 222 -11.19 0.83 26.47
N THR A 223 -10.56 1.55 25.53
CA THR A 223 -9.30 1.14 24.91
C THR A 223 -8.36 2.32 24.76
N ALA A 224 -7.05 2.11 24.96
CA ALA A 224 -6.01 3.04 24.54
C ALA A 224 -4.94 2.30 23.73
N SER A 225 -4.50 2.89 22.61
CA SER A 225 -3.55 2.29 21.65
C SER A 225 -2.57 3.32 21.12
N MET A 226 -1.31 2.96 20.92
CA MET A 226 -0.27 3.87 20.40
C MET A 226 0.93 3.09 19.86
N TRP A 227 1.69 3.70 18.97
CA TRP A 227 3.06 3.29 18.67
C TRP A 227 4.04 4.04 19.58
N VAL A 228 5.07 3.33 20.05
CA VAL A 228 6.12 3.91 20.90
C VAL A 228 7.48 3.31 20.57
N LYS A 229 8.52 4.15 20.56
CA LYS A 229 9.93 3.77 20.51
C LYS A 229 10.65 4.37 21.71
N LYS A 230 10.66 3.65 22.83
CA LYS A 230 11.34 4.08 24.06
C LYS A 230 12.85 3.99 23.90
N SER A 231 13.57 5.02 24.28
CA SER A 231 15.04 5.05 24.24
C SER A 231 15.65 4.06 25.23
N SER A 232 16.77 3.43 24.87
CA SER A 232 17.60 2.67 25.82
C SER A 232 18.27 3.56 26.87
N ALA A 233 18.39 4.86 26.62
CA ALA A 233 18.90 5.84 27.59
C ALA A 233 17.88 6.19 28.68
N ASP A 234 16.60 5.88 28.45
CA ASP A 234 15.53 6.10 29.42
C ASP A 234 15.62 5.07 30.55
N ALA A 235 16.30 5.44 31.63
CA ALA A 235 16.54 4.55 32.77
C ALA A 235 15.38 4.52 33.78
N ASP A 236 14.44 5.46 33.65
CA ASP A 236 13.31 5.60 34.56
C ASP A 236 12.02 5.01 33.94
N ALA A 237 10.87 5.27 34.56
CA ALA A 237 9.59 4.82 34.04
C ALA A 237 8.96 5.90 33.16
N ALA A 238 8.65 5.58 31.91
CA ALA A 238 8.06 6.49 30.95
C ALA A 238 6.53 6.46 30.99
N PHE A 239 5.88 7.60 31.24
CA PHE A 239 4.43 7.72 31.09
C PHE A 239 4.08 7.96 29.63
N LEU A 240 3.30 7.04 29.05
CA LEU A 240 2.84 7.17 27.67
C LEU A 240 1.57 8.01 27.61
N ILE A 241 0.63 7.74 28.51
CA ILE A 241 -0.59 8.52 28.66
C ILE A 241 -1.03 8.58 30.12
N SER A 242 -1.46 9.74 30.59
CA SER A 242 -1.92 9.92 31.97
C SER A 242 -3.16 10.80 32.06
N LYS A 243 -4.17 10.31 32.77
CA LYS A 243 -5.41 11.06 33.01
C LYS A 243 -5.45 11.56 34.45
N TYR A 244 -5.38 12.88 34.63
CA TYR A 244 -5.42 13.50 35.95
C TYR A 244 -6.79 13.38 36.62
N PHE A 245 -6.79 13.11 37.93
CA PHE A 245 -8.00 13.02 38.76
C PHE A 245 -8.24 14.25 39.64
N ASN A 246 -7.32 14.62 40.55
CA ASN A 246 -7.59 15.65 41.57
C ASN A 246 -6.39 16.50 42.02
N ALA A 247 -6.69 17.56 42.77
CA ALA A 247 -5.74 18.52 43.36
C ALA A 247 -4.58 17.90 44.14
N ALA A 248 -4.80 16.73 44.74
CA ALA A 248 -3.82 16.00 45.54
C ALA A 248 -2.82 15.22 44.68
N GLY A 249 -3.01 15.27 43.37
CA GLY A 249 -2.11 14.72 42.39
C GLY A 249 -2.40 13.29 41.96
N LEU A 250 -3.59 12.77 42.23
CA LEU A 250 -3.88 11.38 41.89
C LEU A 250 -4.25 11.26 40.40
N TYR A 251 -3.99 10.09 39.82
CA TYR A 251 -4.41 9.73 38.47
C TYR A 251 -5.72 8.97 38.50
N HIS A 252 -6.51 9.16 37.45
CA HIS A 252 -7.65 8.32 37.13
C HIS A 252 -7.15 7.00 36.54
N TYR A 253 -6.27 7.09 35.55
CA TYR A 253 -5.47 5.98 35.02
C TYR A 253 -4.17 6.53 34.42
N TYR A 254 -3.22 5.65 34.17
CA TYR A 254 -2.11 5.90 33.27
C TYR A 254 -1.65 4.60 32.59
N LEU A 255 -1.08 4.73 31.40
CA LEU A 255 -0.27 3.71 30.76
C LEU A 255 1.19 4.18 30.80
N SER A 256 2.09 3.27 31.18
CA SER A 256 3.51 3.57 31.33
C SER A 256 4.37 2.38 30.91
N ILE A 257 5.62 2.62 30.58
CA ILE A 257 6.66 1.61 30.52
C ILE A 257 7.50 1.77 31.79
N THR A 258 7.58 0.74 32.62
CA THR A 258 8.35 0.78 33.86
C THR A 258 9.85 0.85 33.59
N SER A 259 10.66 1.16 34.61
CA SER A 259 12.13 1.10 34.50
C SER A 259 12.68 -0.32 34.22
N GLY A 260 11.84 -1.36 34.41
CA GLY A 260 12.12 -2.73 33.96
C GLY A 260 11.72 -3.00 32.50
N ASN A 261 11.38 -1.96 31.74
CA ASN A 261 10.84 -1.99 30.38
C ASN A 261 9.54 -2.78 30.22
N VAL A 262 8.75 -2.94 31.27
CA VAL A 262 7.45 -3.62 31.19
C VAL A 262 6.32 -2.62 30.99
N LEU A 263 5.43 -2.87 30.03
CA LEU A 263 4.19 -2.11 29.85
C LEU A 263 3.26 -2.31 31.05
N ARG A 264 2.78 -1.21 31.62
CA ARG A 264 1.98 -1.16 32.83
C ARG A 264 0.76 -0.28 32.64
N PHE A 265 -0.40 -0.82 33.00
CA PHE A 265 -1.63 -0.06 33.16
C PHE A 265 -1.97 0.11 34.63
N TYR A 266 -2.26 1.34 35.04
CA TYR A 266 -2.77 1.68 36.36
C TYR A 266 -4.17 2.26 36.24
N LEU A 267 -5.08 1.83 37.12
CA LEU A 267 -6.42 2.37 37.26
C LEU A 267 -6.73 2.66 38.72
N ARG A 268 -7.36 3.81 38.96
CA ARG A 268 -7.81 4.20 40.30
C ARG A 268 -9.29 3.89 40.50
N GLY A 269 -9.59 3.05 41.49
CA GLY A 269 -10.92 2.89 42.10
C GLY A 269 -10.89 3.29 43.57
N ASN A 270 -11.65 2.58 44.42
CA ASN A 270 -11.51 2.67 45.89
C ASN A 270 -10.08 2.33 46.32
N ASN A 271 -9.48 1.33 45.66
CA ASN A 271 -8.06 1.00 45.73
C ASN A 271 -7.39 1.26 44.38
N SER A 272 -6.09 1.49 44.39
CA SER A 272 -5.27 1.55 43.19
C SER A 272 -4.97 0.15 42.67
N ILE A 273 -5.16 -0.07 41.37
CA ILE A 273 -4.96 -1.37 40.72
C ILE A 273 -3.95 -1.20 39.59
N THR A 274 -3.03 -2.16 39.46
CA THR A 274 -1.95 -2.14 38.47
C THR A 274 -1.82 -3.50 37.80
N PHE A 275 -1.63 -3.48 36.48
CA PHE A 275 -1.45 -4.66 35.64
C PHE A 275 -0.23 -4.47 34.74
N ASP A 276 0.56 -5.54 34.59
CA ASP A 276 1.82 -5.53 33.86
C ASP A 276 1.78 -6.57 32.74
N HIS A 277 2.26 -6.21 31.55
CA HIS A 277 2.46 -7.15 30.47
C HIS A 277 3.66 -8.08 30.80
N PRO A 278 3.58 -9.41 30.58
CA PRO A 278 4.66 -10.32 31.00
C PRO A 278 5.92 -10.23 30.12
N VAL A 279 5.80 -9.65 28.92
CA VAL A 279 6.92 -9.43 27.98
C VAL A 279 7.36 -7.96 28.05
N ALA A 280 8.66 -7.75 28.15
CA ALA A 280 9.25 -6.40 28.13
C ALA A 280 9.20 -5.78 26.74
N VAL A 281 9.02 -4.46 26.70
CA VAL A 281 9.25 -3.59 25.56
C VAL A 281 10.75 -3.56 25.30
N THR A 282 11.14 -3.77 24.05
CA THR A 282 12.52 -3.67 23.57
C THR A 282 12.83 -2.20 23.28
N PRO A 283 13.84 -1.60 23.95
CA PRO A 283 14.23 -0.23 23.66
C PRO A 283 14.74 -0.04 22.23
N ASP A 284 14.65 1.19 21.74
CA ASP A 284 15.10 1.66 20.42
C ASP A 284 14.43 0.95 19.22
N VAL A 285 13.30 0.29 19.44
CA VAL A 285 12.47 -0.35 18.40
C VAL A 285 11.04 0.19 18.48
N TRP A 286 10.45 0.54 17.33
CA TRP A 286 9.03 0.88 17.25
C TRP A 286 8.18 -0.34 17.62
N GLN A 287 7.33 -0.19 18.64
CA GLN A 287 6.42 -1.22 19.09
C GLN A 287 5.04 -0.64 19.33
N HIS A 288 4.02 -1.41 18.95
CA HIS A 288 2.64 -1.07 19.22
C HIS A 288 2.26 -1.57 20.61
N VAL A 289 1.65 -0.70 21.43
CA VAL A 289 1.16 -1.05 22.76
C VAL A 289 -0.32 -0.68 22.89
N ALA A 290 -1.07 -1.51 23.60
CA ALA A 290 -2.48 -1.21 23.87
C ALA A 290 -2.95 -1.78 25.21
N VAL A 291 -4.06 -1.24 25.69
CA VAL A 291 -4.84 -1.82 26.80
C VAL A 291 -6.33 -1.75 26.46
N THR A 292 -7.04 -2.85 26.68
CA THR A 292 -8.51 -2.92 26.55
C THR A 292 -9.15 -3.23 27.89
N LEU A 293 -10.34 -2.66 28.13
CA LEU A 293 -11.22 -2.92 29.25
C LEU A 293 -12.62 -3.18 28.71
N ASP A 294 -13.20 -4.34 29.02
CA ASP A 294 -14.55 -4.71 28.57
C ASP A 294 -15.66 -4.36 29.58
N ALA A 295 -16.91 -4.61 29.18
CA ALA A 295 -18.09 -4.36 30.00
C ALA A 295 -18.11 -5.19 31.30
N ASP A 296 -17.46 -6.36 31.29
CA ASP A 296 -17.27 -7.25 32.45
C ASP A 296 -16.03 -6.87 33.28
N ARG A 297 -15.35 -5.77 32.90
CA ARG A 297 -14.15 -5.20 33.53
C ARG A 297 -12.93 -6.11 33.46
N ASN A 298 -12.84 -6.92 32.42
CA ASN A 298 -11.61 -7.63 32.07
C ASN A 298 -10.62 -6.66 31.44
N VAL A 299 -9.37 -6.72 31.87
CA VAL A 299 -8.26 -5.91 31.35
C VAL A 299 -7.28 -6.81 30.61
N VAL A 300 -6.98 -6.43 29.37
CA VAL A 300 -5.96 -7.09 28.54
C VAL A 300 -4.95 -6.04 28.07
N LEU A 301 -3.67 -6.31 28.30
CA LEU A 301 -2.57 -5.51 27.76
C LEU A 301 -2.01 -6.22 26.53
N TYR A 302 -1.62 -5.44 25.52
CA TYR A 302 -1.08 -5.94 24.26
C TYR A 302 0.28 -5.33 23.97
N LEU A 303 1.18 -6.14 23.44
CA LEU A 303 2.47 -5.72 22.88
C LEU A 303 2.59 -6.29 21.46
N ASN A 304 2.77 -5.43 20.47
CA ASN A 304 2.81 -5.77 19.04
C ASN A 304 1.61 -6.63 18.61
N GLY A 305 0.42 -6.28 19.07
CA GLY A 305 -0.82 -7.01 18.74
C GLY A 305 -1.03 -8.30 19.55
N VAL A 306 -0.02 -8.75 20.31
CA VAL A 306 -0.10 -9.99 21.08
C VAL A 306 -0.65 -9.71 22.49
N PRO A 307 -1.74 -10.36 22.92
CA PRO A 307 -2.28 -10.19 24.27
C PRO A 307 -1.39 -10.83 25.35
N ALA A 308 -1.39 -10.24 26.54
CA ALA A 308 -0.84 -10.86 27.73
C ALA A 308 -1.55 -12.20 28.01
N ALA A 309 -0.78 -13.23 28.38
CA ALA A 309 -1.33 -14.57 28.67
C ALA A 309 -2.29 -14.61 29.86
N THR A 310 -2.34 -13.56 30.68
CA THR A 310 -3.27 -13.42 31.80
C THR A 310 -4.24 -12.29 31.50
N THR A 311 -5.53 -12.61 31.41
CA THR A 311 -6.60 -11.62 31.51
C THR A 311 -6.78 -11.25 32.98
N HIS A 312 -6.75 -9.97 33.28
CA HIS A 312 -7.02 -9.48 34.63
C HIS A 312 -8.50 -9.11 34.76
N ASN A 313 -9.12 -9.31 35.92
CA ASN A 313 -10.49 -8.87 36.15
C ASN A 313 -10.55 -7.88 37.32
N ILE A 314 -11.29 -6.79 37.14
CA ILE A 314 -11.50 -5.78 38.17
C ILE A 314 -12.81 -6.08 38.92
N THR A 315 -12.69 -6.77 40.06
CA THR A 315 -13.84 -7.15 40.90
C THR A 315 -14.27 -6.07 41.90
N ASP A 316 -13.39 -5.11 42.24
CA ASP A 316 -13.62 -4.07 43.26
C ASP A 316 -13.22 -2.69 42.72
N TRP A 317 -14.13 -2.09 41.94
CA TRP A 317 -14.00 -0.72 41.45
C TRP A 317 -15.32 0.03 41.60
N ASP A 318 -15.25 1.11 42.37
CA ASP A 318 -16.27 2.15 42.46
C ASP A 318 -15.71 3.47 41.95
N ARG A 319 -16.60 4.26 41.34
CA ARG A 319 -16.24 5.60 40.90
C ARG A 319 -16.01 6.51 42.10
N VAL A 320 -14.79 7.04 42.22
CA VAL A 320 -14.44 8.03 43.25
C VAL A 320 -14.90 9.41 42.79
N TYR A 321 -15.96 9.96 43.39
CA TYR A 321 -16.49 11.29 43.03
C TYR A 321 -15.80 12.45 43.76
N GLN A 322 -15.22 12.20 44.95
CA GLN A 322 -14.72 13.28 45.80
C GLN A 322 -13.42 13.89 45.26
N GLY A 323 -13.47 15.19 44.95
CA GLY A 323 -12.32 15.98 44.51
C GLY A 323 -11.97 15.83 43.02
N ASP A 324 -12.80 15.17 42.22
CA ASP A 324 -12.61 15.04 40.77
C ASP A 324 -12.60 16.41 40.08
N ARG A 325 -11.45 16.79 39.50
CA ARG A 325 -11.26 18.08 38.81
C ARG A 325 -11.44 18.00 37.30
N ASN A 326 -11.60 16.80 36.74
CA ASN A 326 -11.62 16.60 35.29
C ASN A 326 -10.44 17.27 34.56
N GLY A 327 -9.22 17.21 35.12
CA GLY A 327 -8.06 17.87 34.51
C GLY A 327 -7.63 17.24 33.20
N SER A 328 -6.59 17.78 32.57
CA SER A 328 -6.10 17.37 31.25
C SER A 328 -5.81 15.86 31.15
N LEU A 329 -5.94 15.35 29.92
CA LEU A 329 -5.24 14.15 29.48
C LEU A 329 -3.83 14.59 29.05
N VAL A 330 -2.81 13.85 29.44
CA VAL A 330 -1.41 14.14 29.08
C VAL A 330 -0.83 12.96 28.31
N ILE A 331 -0.18 13.22 27.18
CA ILE A 331 0.50 12.21 26.34
C ILE A 331 2.02 12.48 26.41
N GLY A 332 2.82 11.42 26.50
CA GLY A 332 4.29 11.48 26.58
C GLY A 332 4.86 11.90 27.93
N GLY A 333 4.01 12.22 28.91
CA GLY A 333 4.50 12.65 30.22
C GLY A 333 3.50 12.68 31.35
N GLN A 334 3.98 13.21 32.47
CA GLN A 334 3.24 13.34 33.72
C GLN A 334 2.65 14.75 33.85
N TYR A 335 1.38 14.86 34.31
CA TYR A 335 0.82 16.17 34.67
C TYR A 335 1.63 16.82 35.82
N ALA A 336 2.19 18.01 35.57
CA ALA A 336 3.03 18.74 36.53
C ALA A 336 2.23 19.16 37.79
N TYR A 337 2.65 18.71 38.97
CA TYR A 337 2.04 19.13 40.23
C TYR A 337 2.46 20.55 40.61
N GLY A 338 1.51 21.33 41.15
CA GLY A 338 1.80 22.62 41.76
C GLY A 338 2.74 22.48 42.95
N ASN A 339 3.93 23.07 42.81
CA ASN A 339 4.88 23.54 43.83
C ASN A 339 4.92 22.74 45.16
N GLY A 340 5.54 21.56 45.14
CA GLY A 340 5.80 20.77 46.35
C GLY A 340 6.54 19.45 46.13
N TRP A 341 6.42 18.86 44.94
CA TRP A 341 7.28 17.77 44.44
C TRP A 341 8.21 18.32 43.36
N ALA A 342 9.06 19.27 43.74
CA ALA A 342 10.15 19.73 42.88
C ALA A 342 11.16 18.58 42.75
N GLY A 343 11.11 17.81 41.67
CA GLY A 343 12.17 16.84 41.34
C GLY A 343 11.80 15.60 40.54
N ASN A 344 10.53 15.32 40.21
CA ASN A 344 10.18 14.11 39.45
C ASN A 344 9.96 14.39 37.95
N THR A 345 10.97 14.97 37.30
CA THR A 345 11.04 15.10 35.83
C THR A 345 11.39 13.77 35.15
N GLY A 346 11.91 12.79 35.89
CA GLY A 346 12.31 11.48 35.36
C GLY A 346 11.16 10.50 35.11
N MET A 347 9.95 10.96 34.78
CA MET A 347 8.85 10.06 34.38
C MET A 347 8.18 10.46 33.06
N CYS A 348 8.74 11.46 32.37
CA CYS A 348 8.41 11.75 30.99
C CYS A 348 9.07 10.71 30.08
N LEU A 349 8.45 10.42 28.94
CA LEU A 349 9.06 9.51 27.96
C LEU A 349 10.34 10.14 27.42
N GLN A 350 11.44 9.38 27.40
CA GLN A 350 12.54 9.67 26.48
C GLN A 350 12.43 8.72 25.29
N GLY A 351 12.04 9.24 24.13
CA GLY A 351 11.77 8.44 22.94
C GLY A 351 10.64 8.99 22.11
N LYS A 352 10.15 8.19 21.16
CA LYS A 352 9.19 8.65 20.14
C LYS A 352 7.82 8.02 20.33
N MET A 353 6.76 8.74 19.96
CA MET A 353 5.39 8.21 19.92
C MET A 353 4.69 8.58 18.63
N ASP A 354 3.71 7.76 18.29
CA ASP A 354 2.88 7.96 17.10
C ASP A 354 1.48 7.34 17.26
N GLU A 355 0.55 7.75 16.40
CA GLU A 355 -0.70 7.03 16.13
C GLU A 355 -1.55 6.75 17.39
N VAL A 356 -1.64 7.74 18.28
CA VAL A 356 -2.24 7.65 19.61
C VAL A 356 -3.76 7.71 19.54
N ARG A 357 -4.44 6.70 20.09
CA ARG A 357 -5.90 6.54 20.05
C ARG A 357 -6.50 6.22 21.42
N ILE A 358 -7.69 6.76 21.68
CA ILE A 358 -8.54 6.42 22.83
C ILE A 358 -9.97 6.12 22.36
N TYR A 359 -10.50 5.00 22.83
CA TYR A 359 -11.86 4.56 22.60
C TYR A 359 -12.64 4.42 23.91
N GLN A 360 -13.94 4.73 23.87
CA GLN A 360 -14.95 4.40 24.89
C GLN A 360 -15.64 3.07 24.60
N ARG A 361 -15.00 2.20 23.83
CA ARG A 361 -15.40 0.82 23.59
C ARG A 361 -14.19 -0.11 23.71
N THR A 362 -14.47 -1.39 23.81
CA THR A 362 -13.45 -2.43 23.79
C THR A 362 -13.07 -2.72 22.34
N LEU A 363 -11.79 -2.62 21.99
CA LEU A 363 -11.30 -3.21 20.74
C LEU A 363 -11.08 -4.72 20.93
N SER A 364 -11.47 -5.50 19.93
CA SER A 364 -11.16 -6.92 19.84
C SER A 364 -9.66 -7.17 19.63
N SER A 365 -9.21 -8.40 19.87
CA SER A 365 -7.82 -8.77 19.60
C SER A 365 -7.44 -8.64 18.12
N ASP A 366 -8.40 -8.83 17.21
CA ASP A 366 -8.18 -8.66 15.77
C ASP A 366 -8.01 -7.18 15.40
N GLU A 367 -8.85 -6.29 15.93
CA GLU A 367 -8.70 -4.84 15.75
C GLU A 367 -7.34 -4.34 16.27
N ILE A 368 -6.91 -4.82 17.44
CA ILE A 368 -5.59 -4.50 18.01
C ILE A 368 -4.44 -5.09 17.17
N GLY A 369 -4.62 -6.31 16.65
CA GLY A 369 -3.66 -6.94 15.74
C GLY A 369 -3.48 -6.13 14.45
N ARG A 370 -4.56 -5.58 13.90
CA ARG A 370 -4.53 -4.72 12.71
C ARG A 370 -3.80 -3.40 12.98
N LEU A 371 -4.10 -2.71 14.09
CA LEU A 371 -3.37 -1.50 14.50
C LEU A 371 -1.87 -1.78 14.67
N ALA A 372 -1.50 -2.92 15.26
CA ALA A 372 -0.12 -3.33 15.43
C ALA A 372 0.60 -3.71 14.12
N ALA A 373 -0.15 -4.06 13.07
CA ALA A 373 0.36 -4.31 11.72
C ALA A 373 0.33 -3.03 10.85
N GLY A 374 0.13 -1.86 11.47
CA GLY A 374 0.09 -0.58 10.77
C GLY A 374 -1.16 -0.38 9.91
N ARG A 375 -2.26 -1.06 10.22
CA ARG A 375 -3.56 -0.94 9.54
C ARG A 375 -4.57 -0.22 10.42
N THR A 376 -5.73 0.09 9.83
CA THR A 376 -6.92 0.52 10.57
C THR A 376 -7.58 -0.67 11.27
N PRO A 377 -8.23 -0.49 12.44
CA PRO A 377 -8.80 -1.58 13.23
C PRO A 377 -9.95 -2.31 12.52
N GLN A 378 -10.69 -1.63 11.63
CA GLN A 378 -11.85 -2.11 10.85
C GLN A 378 -12.90 -2.90 11.64
N ILE A 379 -14.10 -2.34 11.80
CA ILE A 379 -15.25 -2.99 12.44
C ILE A 379 -16.55 -2.76 11.66
N SER A 380 -17.39 -3.80 11.56
CA SER A 380 -18.65 -3.80 10.79
C SER A 380 -19.91 -3.95 11.66
N GLU A 381 -19.82 -3.72 12.97
CA GLU A 381 -20.93 -3.99 13.90
C GLU A 381 -22.17 -3.09 13.72
N LYS A 382 -21.98 -1.90 13.14
CA LYS A 382 -23.05 -0.94 12.84
C LYS A 382 -23.20 -0.81 11.33
N ASN A 383 -24.39 -0.95 10.75
CA ASN A 383 -24.61 -0.58 9.35
C ASN A 383 -25.26 0.79 9.24
N VAL A 384 -24.66 1.69 8.47
CA VAL A 384 -25.26 2.95 8.04
C VAL A 384 -25.61 2.82 6.57
N ALA A 385 -26.89 2.65 6.28
CA ALA A 385 -27.40 2.54 4.91
C ALA A 385 -27.76 3.92 4.37
N ILE A 386 -27.21 4.29 3.21
CA ILE A 386 -27.65 5.48 2.48
C ILE A 386 -28.87 5.13 1.62
N SER A 387 -29.94 5.91 1.71
CA SER A 387 -31.19 5.71 0.94
C SER A 387 -31.58 6.90 0.05
N GLY A 388 -30.61 7.77 -0.29
CA GLY A 388 -30.76 8.90 -1.20
C GLY A 388 -29.40 9.51 -1.57
N ALA A 389 -29.35 10.47 -2.49
CA ALA A 389 -28.10 11.15 -2.83
C ALA A 389 -27.58 11.98 -1.63
N VAL A 390 -26.37 11.67 -1.16
CA VAL A 390 -25.73 12.38 -0.04
C VAL A 390 -24.62 13.26 -0.58
N ASP A 391 -24.64 14.52 -0.14
CA ASP A 391 -23.58 15.50 -0.41
C ASP A 391 -22.87 15.82 0.91
N VAL A 392 -21.55 15.77 0.90
CA VAL A 392 -20.67 16.04 2.05
C VAL A 392 -19.73 17.16 1.63
N SER A 393 -20.10 18.42 1.94
CA SER A 393 -19.27 19.57 1.59
C SER A 393 -17.98 19.70 2.42
N GLY A 394 -17.84 18.87 3.45
CA GLY A 394 -16.64 18.71 4.26
C GLY A 394 -15.99 17.34 4.10
N ASP A 395 -15.33 16.86 5.16
CA ASP A 395 -14.67 15.57 5.21
C ASP A 395 -15.66 14.42 5.49
N MET A 396 -15.52 13.32 4.77
CA MET A 396 -16.22 12.06 5.03
C MET A 396 -15.30 11.10 5.78
N THR A 397 -15.62 10.78 7.05
CA THR A 397 -14.78 9.94 7.91
C THR A 397 -15.51 8.71 8.47
N LEU A 398 -14.93 7.53 8.27
CA LEU A 398 -15.37 6.23 8.77
C LEU A 398 -14.40 5.76 9.86
N HIS A 399 -14.70 6.02 11.13
CA HIS A 399 -13.95 5.46 12.26
C HIS A 399 -14.41 4.05 12.63
N ALA A 400 -15.63 3.68 12.26
CA ALA A 400 -16.24 2.39 12.54
C ALA A 400 -17.50 2.16 11.69
N GLY A 401 -18.02 0.94 11.73
CA GLY A 401 -19.27 0.57 11.08
C GLY A 401 -19.13 0.39 9.57
N THR A 402 -20.18 -0.12 8.96
CA THR A 402 -20.33 -0.32 7.53
C THR A 402 -21.11 0.85 6.93
N LEU A 403 -20.49 1.64 6.07
CA LEU A 403 -21.23 2.55 5.20
C LEU A 403 -21.62 1.80 3.93
N THR A 404 -22.91 1.74 3.65
CA THR A 404 -23.42 1.10 2.44
C THR A 404 -23.85 2.13 1.42
N ALA A 405 -23.22 2.13 0.25
CA ALA A 405 -23.66 2.91 -0.90
C ALA A 405 -24.70 2.13 -1.73
N ASP A 406 -25.45 2.87 -2.56
CA ASP A 406 -26.45 2.34 -3.47
C ASP A 406 -26.13 2.81 -4.89
N ALA A 407 -26.12 1.89 -5.86
CA ALA A 407 -25.90 2.19 -7.28
C ALA A 407 -26.84 3.26 -7.83
N ALA A 408 -28.05 3.41 -7.28
CA ALA A 408 -28.99 4.45 -7.70
C ALA A 408 -28.66 5.85 -7.14
N ASN A 409 -27.82 5.95 -6.11
CA ASN A 409 -27.60 7.16 -5.33
C ASN A 409 -26.10 7.41 -5.11
N PRO A 410 -25.41 8.13 -6.01
CA PRO A 410 -23.98 8.41 -5.85
C PRO A 410 -23.71 9.26 -4.60
N LEU A 411 -22.57 9.02 -3.96
CA LEU A 411 -22.08 9.79 -2.83
C LEU A 411 -21.11 10.86 -3.34
N THR A 412 -21.35 12.13 -2.99
CA THR A 412 -20.45 13.24 -3.33
C THR A 412 -19.74 13.75 -2.09
N VAL A 413 -18.42 13.92 -2.18
CA VAL A 413 -17.57 14.42 -1.10
C VAL A 413 -16.68 15.54 -1.62
N LEU A 414 -16.62 16.67 -0.92
CA LEU A 414 -15.81 17.82 -1.28
C LEU A 414 -14.50 17.88 -0.51
N GLY A 415 -14.49 17.45 0.75
CA GLY A 415 -13.28 17.30 1.56
C GLY A 415 -12.61 15.95 1.36
N ALA A 416 -11.86 15.53 2.38
CA ALA A 416 -11.15 14.25 2.42
C ALA A 416 -12.10 13.06 2.58
N TRP A 417 -11.69 11.92 2.02
CA TRP A 417 -12.25 10.61 2.35
C TRP A 417 -11.31 9.89 3.30
N ARG A 418 -11.78 9.60 4.52
CA ARG A 418 -10.96 8.90 5.53
C ARG A 418 -11.67 7.69 6.09
N ASN A 419 -11.16 6.51 5.79
CA ASN A 419 -11.54 5.31 6.52
C ASN A 419 -10.42 4.92 7.48
N THR A 420 -10.66 5.15 8.76
CA THR A 420 -9.70 4.90 9.85
C THR A 420 -10.16 3.78 10.77
N GLY A 421 -11.21 3.05 10.42
CA GLY A 421 -11.70 1.91 11.20
C GLY A 421 -13.08 1.37 10.83
N GLY A 422 -13.72 1.87 9.78
CA GLY A 422 -14.97 1.32 9.24
C GLY A 422 -14.77 0.39 8.03
N VAL A 423 -15.89 0.03 7.44
CA VAL A 423 -16.01 -0.76 6.21
C VAL A 423 -16.85 0.03 5.22
N PHE A 424 -16.41 0.14 3.97
CA PHE A 424 -17.24 0.68 2.90
C PHE A 424 -17.77 -0.47 2.04
N ALA A 425 -19.09 -0.60 1.98
CA ALA A 425 -19.79 -1.56 1.13
C ALA A 425 -20.36 -0.80 -0.07
N HIS A 426 -19.62 -0.78 -1.18
CA HIS A 426 -19.95 0.02 -2.36
C HIS A 426 -21.26 -0.40 -3.06
N ASN A 427 -21.56 -1.72 -3.15
CA ASN A 427 -22.73 -2.25 -3.88
C ASN A 427 -22.93 -1.63 -5.28
N SER A 428 -21.85 -1.50 -6.04
CA SER A 428 -21.83 -0.83 -7.34
C SER A 428 -22.21 0.66 -7.33
N GLY A 429 -22.14 1.31 -6.17
CA GLY A 429 -22.29 2.75 -6.00
C GLY A 429 -21.02 3.52 -6.31
N THR A 430 -21.17 4.66 -6.97
CA THR A 430 -20.08 5.60 -7.29
C THR A 430 -19.84 6.58 -6.14
N VAL A 431 -18.56 6.84 -5.85
CA VAL A 431 -18.14 7.96 -4.99
C VAL A 431 -17.49 9.03 -5.87
N SER A 432 -17.97 10.27 -5.78
CA SER A 432 -17.48 11.43 -6.53
C SER A 432 -16.77 12.42 -5.61
N LEU A 433 -15.49 12.67 -5.87
CA LEU A 433 -14.64 13.61 -5.15
C LEU A 433 -14.58 14.95 -5.90
N THR A 434 -15.20 15.97 -5.31
CA THR A 434 -15.52 17.27 -5.96
C THR A 434 -14.73 18.47 -5.42
N GLY A 435 -13.84 18.29 -4.45
CA GLY A 435 -12.96 19.34 -3.94
C GLY A 435 -11.49 18.95 -3.85
N GLU A 436 -10.95 18.91 -2.65
CA GLU A 436 -9.55 18.61 -2.34
C GLU A 436 -9.42 17.91 -0.99
N GLY A 437 -8.37 17.10 -0.83
CA GLY A 437 -8.15 16.38 0.44
C GLY A 437 -7.30 15.13 0.31
N GLU A 438 -7.34 14.28 1.33
CA GLU A 438 -6.74 12.96 1.30
C GLU A 438 -7.78 11.88 0.95
N ILE A 439 -7.29 10.78 0.38
CA ILE A 439 -8.03 9.55 0.20
C ILE A 439 -7.31 8.49 1.02
N LEU A 440 -7.97 8.02 2.08
CA LEU A 440 -7.56 6.90 2.90
C LEU A 440 -8.67 5.85 2.85
N SER A 441 -8.48 4.79 2.05
CA SER A 441 -9.48 3.73 1.82
C SER A 441 -9.70 2.85 3.05
N GLY A 442 -8.69 2.77 3.93
CA GLY A 442 -8.68 1.90 5.10
C GLY A 442 -8.73 0.42 4.72
N GLY A 443 -8.38 0.07 3.48
CA GLY A 443 -8.48 -1.27 2.90
C GLY A 443 -9.89 -1.67 2.44
N SER A 444 -10.84 -0.73 2.34
CA SER A 444 -12.15 -1.01 1.75
C SER A 444 -12.15 -0.72 0.25
N ALA A 445 -12.83 -1.57 -0.52
CA ALA A 445 -12.98 -1.38 -1.96
C ALA A 445 -14.08 -0.37 -2.30
N PHE A 446 -13.83 0.38 -3.37
CA PHE A 446 -14.82 1.15 -4.09
C PHE A 446 -15.28 0.34 -5.31
N ASP A 447 -16.48 0.64 -5.83
CA ASP A 447 -16.80 0.21 -7.18
C ASP A 447 -16.12 1.14 -8.19
N THR A 448 -16.61 2.38 -8.20
CA THR A 448 -16.09 3.48 -8.99
C THR A 448 -15.77 4.63 -8.05
N LEU A 449 -14.52 5.08 -8.05
CA LEU A 449 -14.10 6.32 -7.39
C LEU A 449 -13.72 7.35 -8.46
N SER A 450 -14.45 8.45 -8.53
CA SER A 450 -14.25 9.48 -9.55
C SER A 450 -13.79 10.79 -8.92
N GLN A 451 -12.60 11.26 -9.31
CA GLN A 451 -12.10 12.58 -8.97
C GLN A 451 -12.45 13.55 -10.11
N ASN A 452 -13.42 14.43 -9.85
CA ASN A 452 -14.05 15.29 -10.86
C ASN A 452 -14.01 16.79 -10.49
N SER A 453 -13.17 17.12 -9.52
CA SER A 453 -12.98 18.48 -9.00
C SER A 453 -11.99 19.31 -9.82
N SER A 454 -11.73 20.55 -9.41
CA SER A 454 -10.52 21.29 -9.82
C SER A 454 -9.38 21.23 -8.79
N GLY A 455 -9.63 20.64 -7.62
CA GLY A 455 -8.70 20.57 -6.51
C GLY A 455 -7.73 19.38 -6.61
N THR A 456 -6.95 19.18 -5.55
CA THR A 456 -5.97 18.09 -5.46
C THR A 456 -6.39 17.06 -4.43
N TYR A 457 -6.40 15.79 -4.82
CA TYR A 457 -6.52 14.66 -3.91
C TYR A 457 -5.21 13.85 -3.85
N THR A 458 -4.87 13.39 -2.65
CA THR A 458 -3.70 12.51 -2.42
C THR A 458 -4.16 11.12 -1.99
N LEU A 459 -3.77 10.08 -2.73
CA LEU A 459 -3.91 8.67 -2.32
C LEU A 459 -2.90 8.38 -1.22
N ASN A 460 -3.41 8.18 0.00
CA ASN A 460 -2.59 7.99 1.20
C ASN A 460 -2.46 6.53 1.60
N ASP A 461 -3.14 5.59 0.95
CA ASP A 461 -2.96 4.16 1.13
C ASP A 461 -3.23 3.41 -0.17
N ASP A 462 -3.04 2.09 -0.14
CA ASP A 462 -3.49 1.22 -1.22
C ASP A 462 -5.02 1.36 -1.40
N LEU A 463 -5.45 1.46 -2.65
CA LEU A 463 -6.85 1.64 -3.03
C LEU A 463 -7.33 0.39 -3.77
N ALA A 464 -8.52 -0.08 -3.44
CA ALA A 464 -9.21 -1.08 -4.27
C ALA A 464 -10.38 -0.45 -5.00
N ALA A 465 -10.45 -0.65 -6.32
CA ALA A 465 -11.56 -0.25 -7.18
C ALA A 465 -12.01 -1.44 -8.04
N ASP A 466 -13.18 -2.01 -7.75
CA ASP A 466 -13.68 -3.19 -8.47
C ASP A 466 -13.98 -2.89 -9.95
N THR A 467 -14.36 -1.65 -10.26
CA THR A 467 -14.60 -1.19 -11.63
C THR A 467 -13.50 -0.24 -12.09
N VAL A 468 -13.41 0.98 -11.52
CA VAL A 468 -12.44 1.98 -12.00
C VAL A 468 -12.14 3.09 -10.99
N LEU A 469 -10.87 3.50 -10.94
CA LEU A 469 -10.45 4.80 -10.43
C LEU A 469 -10.39 5.81 -11.60
N GLU A 470 -11.28 6.79 -11.61
CA GLU A 470 -11.41 7.75 -12.72
C GLU A 470 -10.96 9.17 -12.32
N VAL A 471 -10.12 9.78 -13.16
CA VAL A 471 -9.64 11.16 -13.03
C VAL A 471 -10.20 11.98 -14.19
N THR A 472 -11.28 12.70 -13.93
CA THR A 472 -12.01 13.50 -14.95
C THR A 472 -11.75 15.00 -14.84
N GLY A 473 -11.28 15.48 -13.68
CA GLY A 473 -10.89 16.87 -13.43
C GLY A 473 -9.72 16.96 -12.45
N GLY A 474 -9.21 18.16 -12.18
CA GLY A 474 -8.31 18.42 -11.04
C GLY A 474 -6.99 17.63 -11.07
N THR A 475 -6.44 17.33 -9.89
CA THR A 475 -5.21 16.54 -9.74
C THR A 475 -5.40 15.40 -8.74
N LEU A 476 -5.05 14.19 -9.14
CA LEU A 476 -4.83 13.06 -8.26
C LEU A 476 -3.33 12.78 -8.18
N THR A 477 -2.81 12.63 -6.98
CA THR A 477 -1.41 12.24 -6.72
C THR A 477 -1.38 11.13 -5.67
N GLN A 478 -0.25 10.45 -5.54
CA GLN A 478 -0.02 9.47 -4.48
C GLN A 478 0.90 10.05 -3.41
N THR A 479 0.80 9.53 -2.20
CA THR A 479 1.69 9.95 -1.12
C THR A 479 3.16 9.67 -1.43
N THR A 480 4.05 10.48 -0.86
CA THR A 480 5.50 10.24 -0.87
C THR A 480 5.98 9.47 0.35
N ASP A 481 5.11 9.24 1.34
CA ASP A 481 5.46 8.58 2.59
C ASP A 481 5.53 7.05 2.45
N LEU A 482 4.83 6.48 1.48
CA LEU A 482 4.86 5.05 1.17
C LEU A 482 5.87 4.75 0.04
N GLU A 483 6.53 3.61 0.09
CA GLU A 483 7.48 3.20 -0.96
C GLU A 483 6.77 2.87 -2.29
N ALA A 484 5.55 2.36 -2.21
CA ALA A 484 4.64 2.24 -3.34
C ALA A 484 3.19 2.31 -2.89
N VAL A 485 2.32 2.75 -3.80
CA VAL A 485 0.86 2.71 -3.67
C VAL A 485 0.30 1.77 -4.72
N ALA A 486 -0.60 0.87 -4.31
CA ALA A 486 -1.31 -0.02 -5.21
C ALA A 486 -2.75 0.47 -5.47
N VAL A 487 -3.22 0.30 -6.70
CA VAL A 487 -4.62 0.43 -7.11
C VAL A 487 -5.05 -0.93 -7.67
N THR A 488 -5.95 -1.63 -6.98
CA THR A 488 -6.54 -2.85 -7.53
C THR A 488 -7.65 -2.46 -8.51
N GLY A 489 -7.63 -2.99 -9.73
CA GLY A 489 -8.56 -2.64 -10.80
C GLY A 489 -8.05 -1.54 -11.74
N ASP A 490 -8.95 -1.04 -12.61
CA ASP A 490 -8.57 -0.15 -13.71
C ASP A 490 -8.41 1.30 -13.25
N MET A 491 -7.53 2.03 -13.94
CA MET A 491 -7.33 3.46 -13.75
C MET A 491 -7.54 4.21 -15.07
N THR A 492 -8.42 5.20 -15.06
CA THR A 492 -8.71 6.02 -16.26
C THR A 492 -8.46 7.50 -16.00
N VAL A 493 -7.68 8.16 -16.88
CA VAL A 493 -7.55 9.62 -16.94
C VAL A 493 -8.26 10.12 -18.20
N ASN A 494 -9.35 10.86 -17.99
CA ASN A 494 -10.22 11.35 -19.06
C ASN A 494 -10.53 12.86 -18.89
N GLY A 495 -9.53 13.63 -18.46
CA GLY A 495 -9.63 15.09 -18.41
C GLY A 495 -8.70 15.72 -17.37
N GLY A 496 -8.65 15.17 -16.16
CA GLY A 496 -7.85 15.69 -15.05
C GLY A 496 -6.34 15.40 -15.19
N THR A 497 -5.63 15.49 -14.07
CA THR A 497 -4.21 15.18 -13.99
C THR A 497 -3.97 14.06 -12.99
N TYR A 498 -3.34 12.96 -13.41
CA TYR A 498 -2.63 12.11 -12.47
C TYR A 498 -1.15 12.55 -12.42
N ALA A 499 -0.67 12.87 -11.24
CA ALA A 499 0.69 13.38 -10.99
C ALA A 499 1.49 12.37 -10.15
N GLY A 500 2.22 11.48 -10.81
CA GLY A 500 3.11 10.52 -10.16
C GLY A 500 4.24 11.18 -9.37
N THR A 501 4.64 10.52 -8.29
CA THR A 501 5.71 10.99 -7.38
C THR A 501 7.02 10.22 -7.63
N ALA A 502 7.97 10.31 -6.69
CA ALA A 502 9.19 9.49 -6.75
C ALA A 502 8.95 8.02 -6.36
N LYS A 503 7.79 7.70 -5.79
CA LYS A 503 7.43 6.38 -5.24
C LYS A 503 6.71 5.54 -6.28
N ALA A 504 6.74 4.22 -6.18
CA ALA A 504 6.16 3.39 -7.22
C ALA A 504 4.62 3.46 -7.22
N LEU A 505 4.01 3.28 -8.39
CA LEU A 505 2.57 3.06 -8.56
C LEU A 505 2.37 1.68 -9.18
N ALA A 506 1.59 0.84 -8.52
CA ALA A 506 1.14 -0.43 -9.09
C ALA A 506 -0.36 -0.35 -9.37
N VAL A 507 -0.75 -0.48 -10.63
CA VAL A 507 -2.14 -0.64 -11.05
C VAL A 507 -2.32 -2.10 -11.42
N GLU A 508 -3.08 -2.87 -10.65
CA GLU A 508 -3.29 -4.30 -10.94
C GLU A 508 -4.24 -4.51 -12.14
N GLY A 509 -4.90 -3.44 -12.61
CA GLY A 509 -5.71 -3.42 -13.82
C GLY A 509 -5.08 -2.63 -14.97
N ASP A 510 -5.92 -2.13 -15.87
CA ASP A 510 -5.52 -1.37 -17.05
C ASP A 510 -5.38 0.13 -16.75
N VAL A 511 -4.40 0.78 -17.39
CA VAL A 511 -4.25 2.24 -17.36
C VAL A 511 -4.73 2.83 -18.70
N THR A 512 -5.77 3.64 -18.66
CA THR A 512 -6.30 4.34 -19.84
C THR A 512 -6.13 5.85 -19.72
N VAL A 513 -5.59 6.49 -20.76
CA VAL A 513 -5.48 7.94 -20.90
C VAL A 513 -6.16 8.35 -22.20
N SER A 514 -7.35 8.93 -22.07
CA SER A 514 -8.15 9.40 -23.21
C SER A 514 -8.20 10.93 -23.32
N ALA A 515 -7.98 11.63 -22.21
CA ALA A 515 -7.84 13.09 -22.14
C ALA A 515 -7.11 13.47 -20.83
N GLY A 516 -6.70 14.73 -20.70
CA GLY A 516 -5.99 15.19 -19.50
C GLY A 516 -4.49 14.89 -19.53
N THR A 517 -3.88 14.70 -18.36
CA THR A 517 -2.43 14.43 -18.22
C THR A 517 -2.18 13.28 -17.25
N PHE A 518 -1.43 12.26 -17.68
CA PHE A 518 -0.89 11.23 -16.80
C PHE A 518 0.63 11.37 -16.76
N THR A 519 1.16 11.70 -15.59
CA THR A 519 2.60 11.62 -15.32
C THR A 519 2.85 10.37 -14.48
N ALA A 520 3.55 9.39 -15.04
CA ALA A 520 3.96 8.21 -14.31
C ALA A 520 4.88 8.59 -13.12
N PRO A 521 5.09 7.70 -12.16
CA PRO A 521 6.08 7.96 -11.12
C PRO A 521 7.51 7.91 -11.66
N SER A 522 8.44 8.60 -10.99
CA SER A 522 9.84 8.65 -11.42
C SER A 522 10.68 7.44 -11.00
N SER A 523 10.07 6.49 -10.30
CA SER A 523 10.63 5.16 -10.06
C SER A 523 10.02 4.15 -11.03
N THR A 524 8.83 3.66 -10.71
CA THR A 524 8.22 2.53 -11.42
C THR A 524 6.71 2.72 -11.54
N LEU A 525 6.19 2.53 -12.75
CA LEU A 525 4.77 2.26 -12.99
C LEU A 525 4.61 0.79 -13.34
N ILE A 526 3.70 0.09 -12.67
CA ILE A 526 3.27 -1.26 -13.03
C ILE A 526 1.80 -1.18 -13.45
N ALA A 527 1.45 -1.79 -14.58
CA ALA A 527 0.08 -1.90 -15.08
C ALA A 527 -0.12 -3.19 -15.87
N ASN A 528 -1.37 -3.63 -16.08
CA ASN A 528 -1.64 -4.71 -17.05
C ASN A 528 -1.42 -4.21 -18.47
N THR A 529 -2.12 -3.14 -18.85
CA THR A 529 -1.99 -2.48 -20.15
C THR A 529 -1.91 -0.97 -20.00
N LEU A 530 -1.48 -0.29 -21.07
CA LEU A 530 -1.46 1.17 -21.16
C LEU A 530 -2.08 1.61 -22.48
N THR A 531 -3.29 2.14 -22.42
CA THR A 531 -4.00 2.69 -23.57
C THR A 531 -3.92 4.22 -23.56
N HIS A 532 -3.29 4.85 -24.56
CA HIS A 532 -3.16 6.31 -24.68
C HIS A 532 -3.77 6.82 -25.99
N THR A 533 -5.08 7.08 -25.95
CA THR A 533 -5.88 7.51 -27.11
C THR A 533 -6.04 9.04 -27.22
N GLY A 534 -5.66 9.78 -26.17
CA GLY A 534 -5.66 11.24 -26.16
C GLY A 534 -5.14 11.82 -24.85
N GLY A 535 -4.95 13.14 -24.79
CA GLY A 535 -4.32 13.80 -23.65
C GLY A 535 -2.79 13.80 -23.74
N ALA A 536 -2.13 13.84 -22.58
CA ALA A 536 -0.67 13.78 -22.45
C ALA A 536 -0.27 12.64 -21.51
N PHE A 537 0.75 11.88 -21.89
CA PHE A 537 1.39 10.88 -21.04
C PHE A 537 2.89 11.19 -20.91
N SER A 538 3.43 11.12 -19.70
CA SER A 538 4.86 11.29 -19.40
C SER A 538 5.36 10.15 -18.53
N ALA A 539 6.41 9.44 -18.96
CA ALA A 539 7.03 8.35 -18.18
C ALA A 539 7.95 8.83 -17.03
N ASN A 540 8.11 10.15 -16.84
CA ASN A 540 8.72 10.79 -15.67
C ASN A 540 10.08 10.23 -15.16
N GLY A 541 10.98 9.79 -16.04
CA GLY A 541 12.31 9.27 -15.66
C GLY A 541 12.34 7.83 -15.15
N GLY A 542 11.18 7.23 -14.84
CA GLY A 542 11.05 5.86 -14.33
C GLY A 542 10.85 4.80 -15.42
N THR A 543 10.69 3.55 -15.00
CA THR A 543 10.38 2.41 -15.87
C THR A 543 8.89 2.08 -15.84
N VAL A 544 8.30 1.85 -17.00
CA VAL A 544 6.92 1.34 -17.14
C VAL A 544 7.00 -0.16 -17.36
N HIS A 545 6.39 -0.94 -16.46
CA HIS A 545 6.25 -2.39 -16.56
C HIS A 545 4.80 -2.73 -16.93
N LEU A 546 4.63 -3.51 -17.99
CA LEU A 546 3.35 -4.00 -18.44
C LEU A 546 3.31 -5.52 -18.41
N SER A 547 2.30 -6.07 -17.74
CA SER A 547 2.09 -7.51 -17.58
C SER A 547 0.62 -7.85 -17.82
N SER A 548 0.18 -7.90 -19.08
CA SER A 548 -1.23 -8.14 -19.40
C SER A 548 -1.58 -9.63 -19.26
N ASN A 549 -2.85 -9.94 -18.95
CA ASN A 549 -3.38 -11.32 -19.06
C ASN A 549 -4.20 -11.51 -20.35
N GLU A 550 -4.52 -10.40 -21.03
CA GLU A 550 -5.32 -10.34 -22.25
C GLU A 550 -4.56 -9.51 -23.29
N GLY A 551 -4.47 -10.01 -24.53
CA GLY A 551 -3.50 -9.55 -25.53
C GLY A 551 -3.86 -8.26 -26.24
N GLU A 552 -4.05 -7.13 -25.54
CA GLU A 552 -4.37 -5.86 -26.21
C GLU A 552 -3.64 -4.62 -25.63
N ILE A 553 -2.79 -4.07 -26.52
CA ILE A 553 -2.58 -2.65 -26.87
C ILE A 553 -1.78 -1.74 -25.90
N ILE A 554 -0.57 -1.38 -26.37
CA ILE A 554 0.15 -0.14 -26.05
C ILE A 554 -0.16 0.86 -27.18
N ASP A 555 -1.33 1.51 -27.18
CA ASP A 555 -1.61 2.53 -28.20
C ASP A 555 -1.14 3.88 -27.67
N THR A 556 0.08 4.29 -28.02
CA THR A 556 0.59 5.65 -27.75
C THR A 556 0.44 6.54 -28.98
N SER A 557 -0.79 6.68 -29.46
CA SER A 557 -1.15 7.51 -30.62
C SER A 557 -0.64 8.97 -30.55
N GLY A 558 -0.25 9.44 -29.36
CA GLY A 558 0.32 10.77 -29.09
C GLY A 558 1.86 10.92 -29.09
N GLY A 559 2.64 9.87 -29.37
CA GLY A 559 4.12 9.95 -29.40
C GLY A 559 4.78 9.95 -28.02
N THR A 560 4.46 8.94 -27.21
CA THR A 560 4.99 8.76 -25.86
C THR A 560 6.48 8.42 -25.87
N ILE A 561 7.24 9.09 -25.00
CA ILE A 561 8.65 8.77 -24.71
C ILE A 561 8.73 8.01 -23.38
N PHE A 562 9.25 6.80 -23.41
CA PHE A 562 9.52 5.97 -22.23
C PHE A 562 10.96 6.16 -21.75
N ASN A 563 11.17 6.27 -20.44
CA ASN A 563 12.54 6.26 -19.87
C ASN A 563 12.98 4.83 -19.50
N GLY A 564 12.07 3.87 -19.59
CA GLY A 564 12.27 2.43 -19.54
C GLY A 564 10.93 1.77 -19.83
N LEU A 565 10.94 0.67 -20.58
CA LEU A 565 9.74 -0.09 -20.92
C LEU A 565 10.04 -1.58 -20.78
N SER A 566 9.34 -2.24 -19.87
CA SER A 566 9.44 -3.68 -19.64
C SER A 566 8.10 -4.32 -19.92
N LEU A 567 8.08 -5.28 -20.84
CA LEU A 567 6.94 -6.09 -21.21
C LEU A 567 7.26 -7.50 -20.72
N ASN A 568 6.56 -7.96 -19.69
CA ASN A 568 6.89 -9.24 -19.08
C ASN A 568 5.66 -10.02 -18.63
N ASP A 569 5.79 -11.34 -18.65
CA ASP A 569 4.92 -12.29 -17.95
C ASP A 569 5.17 -12.30 -16.44
N GLY A 570 5.61 -11.19 -15.84
CA GLY A 570 6.02 -11.16 -14.45
C GLY A 570 7.20 -12.08 -14.12
N LEU A 571 7.95 -12.64 -15.08
CA LEU A 571 9.18 -13.37 -14.78
C LEU A 571 10.26 -12.39 -14.30
N LEU A 572 10.62 -12.49 -13.02
CA LEU A 572 11.58 -11.60 -12.38
C LEU A 572 13.00 -12.16 -12.44
N ALA A 573 13.17 -13.47 -12.27
CA ALA A 573 14.49 -14.10 -12.36
C ALA A 573 14.40 -15.56 -12.81
N TYR A 574 15.36 -16.01 -13.62
CA TYR A 574 15.40 -17.38 -14.16
C TYR A 574 16.83 -17.88 -14.31
N TRP A 575 17.17 -18.97 -13.63
CA TRP A 575 18.46 -19.65 -13.78
C TRP A 575 18.27 -21.07 -14.29
N LYS A 576 18.80 -21.33 -15.49
CA LYS A 576 18.86 -22.67 -16.09
C LYS A 576 19.79 -23.61 -15.34
N MET A 577 20.88 -23.07 -14.77
CA MET A 577 21.88 -23.83 -14.01
C MET A 577 22.70 -24.82 -14.86
N ASP A 578 22.87 -24.54 -16.16
CA ASP A 578 23.58 -25.36 -17.13
C ASP A 578 25.01 -24.87 -17.43
N GLU A 579 25.44 -23.77 -16.80
CA GLU A 579 26.76 -23.19 -16.96
C GLU A 579 27.85 -23.97 -16.20
N VAL A 580 29.01 -24.09 -16.86
CA VAL A 580 30.19 -24.80 -16.32
C VAL A 580 31.08 -23.92 -15.43
N ALA A 581 30.79 -22.63 -15.33
CA ALA A 581 31.56 -21.63 -14.60
C ALA A 581 30.66 -20.49 -14.11
N SER A 582 31.10 -19.79 -13.06
CA SER A 582 30.42 -18.57 -12.57
C SER A 582 30.38 -17.46 -13.62
N PRO A 583 29.32 -16.62 -13.63
CA PRO A 583 28.05 -16.78 -12.89
C PRO A 583 27.11 -17.77 -13.58
N TYR A 584 26.12 -18.28 -12.82
CA TYR A 584 24.90 -18.80 -13.46
C TYR A 584 24.10 -17.60 -13.95
N GLN A 585 23.85 -17.52 -15.26
CA GLN A 585 23.26 -16.34 -15.88
C GLN A 585 21.77 -16.28 -15.64
N ASP A 586 21.28 -15.08 -15.37
CA ASP A 586 19.85 -14.81 -15.31
C ASP A 586 19.27 -14.72 -16.72
N SER A 587 18.57 -15.77 -17.13
CA SER A 587 17.88 -15.91 -18.41
C SER A 587 16.55 -15.14 -18.46
N SER A 588 16.14 -14.42 -17.40
CA SER A 588 14.94 -13.57 -17.45
C SER A 588 15.18 -12.25 -18.20
N GLY A 589 16.43 -11.80 -18.28
CA GLY A 589 16.80 -10.51 -18.83
C GLY A 589 16.88 -9.36 -17.81
N ASN A 590 16.63 -9.62 -16.52
CA ASN A 590 16.65 -8.62 -15.45
C ASN A 590 18.01 -8.50 -14.72
N ALA A 591 19.04 -9.17 -15.23
CA ALA A 591 20.43 -9.10 -14.75
C ALA A 591 20.65 -9.55 -13.30
N HIS A 592 19.86 -10.50 -12.80
CA HIS A 592 20.05 -11.14 -11.49
C HIS A 592 21.05 -12.31 -11.53
N ASP A 593 22.19 -12.13 -12.19
CA ASP A 593 23.20 -13.18 -12.35
C ASP A 593 23.65 -13.73 -11.00
N ALA A 594 23.59 -15.05 -10.84
CA ALA A 594 23.91 -15.74 -9.61
C ALA A 594 25.41 -16.06 -9.52
N VAL A 595 26.15 -15.19 -8.81
CA VAL A 595 27.60 -15.29 -8.65
C VAL A 595 27.97 -16.37 -7.63
N TRP A 596 28.94 -17.20 -8.01
CA TRP A 596 29.46 -18.25 -7.13
C TRP A 596 30.28 -17.65 -5.99
N THR A 597 29.92 -17.98 -4.75
CA THR A 597 30.76 -17.66 -3.58
C THR A 597 31.90 -18.67 -3.45
N ALA A 598 32.73 -18.58 -2.39
CA ALA A 598 33.87 -19.46 -2.22
C ALA A 598 33.45 -20.95 -2.27
N TRP A 599 34.00 -21.71 -3.23
CA TRP A 599 33.77 -23.13 -3.57
C TRP A 599 32.53 -23.39 -4.45
N PRO A 600 32.72 -23.63 -5.77
CA PRO A 600 31.63 -23.68 -6.74
C PRO A 600 30.79 -24.96 -6.65
N PRO A 601 29.48 -24.91 -6.99
CA PRO A 601 28.71 -26.12 -7.24
C PRO A 601 29.36 -26.96 -8.35
N VAL A 602 29.21 -28.28 -8.26
CA VAL A 602 29.81 -29.20 -9.24
C VAL A 602 28.76 -29.47 -10.33
N PRO A 603 29.09 -29.36 -11.63
CA PRO A 603 28.17 -29.80 -12.67
C PRO A 603 27.83 -31.30 -12.51
N SER A 604 26.55 -31.67 -12.59
CA SER A 604 26.09 -33.07 -12.48
C SER A 604 25.24 -33.50 -13.68
N GLU A 605 24.73 -34.74 -13.69
CA GLU A 605 23.80 -35.19 -14.75
C GLU A 605 22.53 -34.32 -14.72
N GLY A 606 22.27 -33.60 -15.81
CA GLY A 606 21.14 -32.67 -15.95
C GLY A 606 19.77 -33.33 -16.06
N LEU A 607 18.72 -32.51 -16.09
CA LEU A 607 17.34 -32.95 -16.17
C LEU A 607 16.98 -33.42 -17.60
N THR A 608 16.94 -34.73 -17.83
CA THR A 608 16.71 -35.32 -19.17
C THR A 608 15.25 -35.26 -19.66
N ARG A 609 14.38 -34.54 -18.96
CA ARG A 609 12.91 -34.54 -19.20
C ARG A 609 12.43 -33.31 -19.98
N LEU A 610 13.19 -32.23 -20.04
CA LEU A 610 12.80 -31.00 -20.75
C LEU A 610 12.96 -31.18 -22.27
N ASP A 611 12.12 -30.51 -23.05
CA ASP A 611 12.14 -30.61 -24.53
C ASP A 611 13.32 -29.85 -25.18
N PHE A 612 14.18 -29.22 -24.38
CA PHE A 612 15.42 -28.56 -24.79
C PHE A 612 16.66 -29.22 -24.20
N SER A 613 17.82 -28.99 -24.84
CA SER A 613 19.12 -29.53 -24.40
C SER A 613 19.51 -28.98 -23.03
N ASN A 614 19.23 -29.72 -21.95
CA ASN A 614 19.69 -29.42 -20.60
C ASN A 614 20.68 -30.51 -20.09
N PRO A 615 21.98 -30.40 -20.41
CA PRO A 615 22.95 -31.44 -20.11
C PRO A 615 23.38 -31.48 -18.64
N GLN A 616 23.16 -30.42 -17.85
CA GLN A 616 23.79 -30.23 -16.54
C GLN A 616 22.88 -29.52 -15.53
N SER A 617 23.17 -29.68 -14.24
CA SER A 617 22.44 -29.03 -13.13
C SER A 617 23.40 -28.60 -12.03
N ALA A 618 22.95 -27.72 -11.12
CA ALA A 618 23.73 -27.25 -9.98
C ALA A 618 23.68 -28.26 -8.83
N TYR A 619 24.80 -28.97 -8.58
CA TYR A 619 24.93 -29.91 -7.47
C TYR A 619 25.64 -29.30 -6.25
N PHE A 620 24.94 -29.32 -5.12
CA PHE A 620 25.40 -28.82 -3.82
C PHE A 620 25.85 -30.00 -2.95
N ASN A 621 27.15 -30.11 -2.68
CA ASN A 621 27.72 -31.22 -1.91
C ASN A 621 27.57 -31.04 -0.37
N ALA A 622 27.83 -32.09 0.41
CA ALA A 622 27.80 -32.01 1.87
C ALA A 622 29.08 -31.39 2.46
N GLY A 623 28.96 -30.36 3.31
CA GLY A 623 30.03 -29.98 4.25
C GLY A 623 30.42 -28.50 4.35
N ASN A 624 29.94 -27.60 3.47
CA ASN A 624 30.10 -26.15 3.63
C ASN A 624 28.78 -25.39 3.47
N ASN A 625 28.73 -24.17 4.01
CA ASN A 625 27.60 -23.24 3.90
C ASN A 625 27.71 -22.51 2.55
N TYR A 626 26.97 -22.98 1.55
CA TYR A 626 26.95 -22.38 0.21
C TYR A 626 25.87 -21.29 0.12
N ALA A 627 26.08 -20.33 -0.78
CA ALA A 627 25.06 -19.43 -1.30
C ALA A 627 25.56 -18.88 -2.63
N LEU A 628 24.79 -19.04 -3.71
CA LEU A 628 24.94 -18.20 -4.88
C LEU A 628 24.30 -16.85 -4.54
N ASN A 629 24.99 -15.75 -4.81
CA ASN A 629 24.43 -14.42 -4.59
C ASN A 629 23.86 -13.92 -5.93
N ALA A 630 22.55 -13.75 -5.98
CA ALA A 630 21.82 -13.31 -7.17
C ALA A 630 21.48 -11.80 -7.14
N GLY A 631 22.08 -11.04 -6.22
CA GLY A 631 21.71 -9.64 -5.99
C GLY A 631 20.34 -9.51 -5.34
N ASP A 632 19.73 -8.35 -5.52
CA ASP A 632 18.42 -8.05 -4.97
C ASP A 632 17.31 -8.50 -5.92
N VAL A 633 16.38 -9.34 -5.42
CA VAL A 633 15.24 -9.85 -6.17
C VAL A 633 14.01 -9.62 -5.29
N ASP A 634 13.40 -8.46 -5.46
CA ASP A 634 12.35 -7.96 -4.58
C ASP A 634 10.97 -8.20 -5.21
N VAL A 635 10.07 -8.77 -4.41
CA VAL A 635 8.70 -9.09 -4.81
C VAL A 635 7.76 -8.54 -3.76
N GLU A 636 6.78 -7.77 -4.20
CA GLU A 636 5.98 -6.94 -3.31
C GLU A 636 4.75 -7.66 -2.74
N LYS A 637 4.04 -8.43 -3.57
CA LYS A 637 2.79 -9.09 -3.17
C LYS A 637 2.64 -10.42 -3.88
N ASP A 638 2.37 -10.38 -5.18
CA ASP A 638 2.15 -11.60 -5.95
C ASP A 638 3.49 -12.27 -6.27
N LEU A 639 3.62 -13.52 -5.86
CA LEU A 639 4.88 -14.28 -5.93
C LEU A 639 4.60 -15.68 -6.45
N THR A 640 5.35 -16.13 -7.45
CA THR A 640 5.50 -17.55 -7.75
C THR A 640 6.97 -17.95 -7.76
N MET A 641 7.32 -19.00 -7.03
CA MET A 641 8.66 -19.60 -7.08
C MET A 641 8.54 -21.04 -7.58
N CYS A 642 9.30 -21.40 -8.62
CA CYS A 642 9.30 -22.75 -9.20
C CYS A 642 10.73 -23.27 -9.33
N VAL A 643 10.97 -24.54 -9.02
CA VAL A 643 12.31 -25.15 -9.08
C VAL A 643 12.25 -26.67 -9.22
N TRP A 644 13.20 -27.23 -9.98
CA TRP A 644 13.44 -28.67 -9.98
C TRP A 644 14.45 -29.04 -8.91
N ILE A 645 14.12 -30.08 -8.13
CA ILE A 645 14.93 -30.51 -6.99
C ILE A 645 15.12 -32.02 -7.04
N LYS A 646 16.36 -32.47 -6.83
CA LYS A 646 16.72 -33.87 -6.56
C LYS A 646 17.52 -33.98 -5.27
N ARG A 647 17.15 -34.90 -4.38
CA ARG A 647 17.79 -35.04 -3.06
C ARG A 647 18.30 -36.44 -2.79
N ASP A 648 19.44 -36.52 -2.11
CA ASP A 648 20.07 -37.81 -1.79
C ASP A 648 19.58 -38.42 -0.47
N SER A 649 18.99 -37.62 0.44
CA SER A 649 18.46 -38.09 1.72
C SER A 649 17.26 -37.28 2.21
N ASN A 650 16.48 -37.86 3.12
CA ASN A 650 15.27 -37.28 3.71
C ASN A 650 15.50 -36.76 5.14
N SER A 651 16.75 -36.64 5.59
CA SER A 651 17.09 -36.56 7.02
C SER A 651 17.46 -35.16 7.51
N VAL A 652 17.47 -34.15 6.64
CA VAL A 652 17.92 -32.78 6.97
C VAL A 652 17.13 -31.70 6.22
N SER A 653 17.14 -30.49 6.78
CA SER A 653 16.51 -29.30 6.19
C SER A 653 17.46 -28.60 5.22
N HIS A 654 17.01 -28.35 3.99
CA HIS A 654 17.75 -27.57 2.99
C HIS A 654 17.08 -26.21 2.79
N ARG A 655 17.86 -25.15 2.60
CA ARG A 655 17.37 -23.89 2.04
C ARG A 655 17.75 -23.86 0.57
N TYR A 656 16.74 -23.89 -0.30
CA TYR A 656 16.93 -23.83 -1.74
C TYR A 656 17.01 -22.39 -2.21
N LEU A 657 16.18 -21.53 -1.60
CA LEU A 657 16.11 -20.10 -1.85
C LEU A 657 15.91 -19.36 -0.54
N ASN A 658 16.57 -18.22 -0.36
CA ASN A 658 16.37 -17.37 0.80
C ASN A 658 16.66 -15.89 0.48
N LYS A 659 15.59 -15.07 0.52
CA LYS A 659 15.66 -13.61 0.62
C LYS A 659 15.46 -13.25 2.09
N GLU A 660 16.57 -12.98 2.78
CA GLU A 660 16.54 -12.81 4.23
C GLU A 660 15.59 -11.67 4.63
N GLY A 661 14.67 -11.93 5.56
CA GLY A 661 13.67 -10.95 6.00
C GLY A 661 12.45 -10.79 5.09
N SER A 662 12.38 -11.49 3.95
CA SER A 662 11.22 -11.47 3.05
C SER A 662 10.66 -12.88 2.84
N TYR A 663 11.04 -13.59 1.78
CA TYR A 663 10.53 -14.92 1.46
C TYR A 663 11.65 -15.97 1.38
N ASN A 664 11.29 -17.24 1.60
CA ASN A 664 12.24 -18.35 1.52
C ASN A 664 11.57 -19.62 1.00
N LEU A 665 12.34 -20.44 0.28
CA LEU A 665 11.95 -21.78 -0.16
C LEU A 665 12.88 -22.82 0.45
N SER A 666 12.34 -23.81 1.15
CA SER A 666 13.14 -24.78 1.89
C SER A 666 12.46 -26.14 2.05
N SER A 667 13.22 -27.11 2.57
CA SER A 667 12.66 -28.30 3.20
C SER A 667 12.77 -28.20 4.72
N GLY A 668 11.73 -28.63 5.42
CA GLY A 668 11.62 -28.58 6.89
C GLY A 668 11.30 -29.93 7.51
N GLY A 669 11.09 -29.96 8.84
CA GLY A 669 10.64 -31.17 9.54
C GLY A 669 11.62 -32.34 9.42
N SER A 670 12.92 -32.09 9.55
CA SER A 670 14.00 -33.04 9.25
C SER A 670 14.05 -33.50 7.78
N GLY A 671 13.57 -32.71 6.82
CA GLY A 671 13.59 -33.03 5.39
C GLY A 671 12.32 -33.71 4.84
N THR A 672 11.28 -33.83 5.67
CA THR A 672 10.02 -34.54 5.34
C THR A 672 8.94 -33.64 4.73
N VAL A 673 9.12 -32.33 4.77
CA VAL A 673 8.20 -31.36 4.15
C VAL A 673 8.94 -30.41 3.22
N PHE A 674 8.25 -29.93 2.19
CA PHE A 674 8.64 -28.78 1.40
C PHE A 674 7.85 -27.58 1.91
N GLN A 675 8.51 -26.46 2.15
CA GLN A 675 7.94 -25.35 2.90
C GLN A 675 8.41 -24.00 2.38
N VAL A 676 7.58 -23.00 2.62
CA VAL A 676 7.84 -21.58 2.36
C VAL A 676 7.73 -20.80 3.67
N ALA A 677 8.60 -19.83 3.88
CA ALA A 677 8.35 -18.74 4.81
C ALA A 677 8.02 -17.49 4.00
N LEU A 678 6.94 -16.82 4.36
CA LEU A 678 6.55 -15.53 3.82
C LEU A 678 6.58 -14.53 4.97
N THR A 679 7.50 -13.58 4.92
CA THR A 679 7.55 -12.44 5.82
C THR A 679 6.80 -11.32 5.15
N THR A 680 5.55 -11.21 5.56
CA THR A 680 4.70 -10.10 5.18
C THR A 680 4.86 -8.99 6.21
N GLU A 681 4.30 -7.82 5.93
CA GLU A 681 4.25 -6.77 6.96
C GLU A 681 3.31 -7.15 8.13
N GLU A 682 2.55 -8.26 8.04
CA GLU A 682 1.83 -8.87 9.17
C GLU A 682 2.71 -9.80 10.02
N GLY A 683 3.96 -10.02 9.60
CA GLY A 683 4.93 -10.92 10.23
C GLY A 683 5.27 -12.15 9.38
N THR A 684 6.16 -12.99 9.91
CA THR A 684 6.61 -14.22 9.23
C THR A 684 5.68 -15.39 9.51
N SER A 685 5.18 -16.00 8.44
CA SER A 685 4.33 -17.19 8.50
C SER A 685 4.92 -18.33 7.66
N TRP A 686 4.84 -19.55 8.20
CA TRP A 686 5.30 -20.77 7.53
C TRP A 686 4.14 -21.58 6.96
N ARG A 687 4.32 -22.10 5.74
CA ARG A 687 3.39 -23.03 5.09
C ARG A 687 4.17 -24.18 4.48
N ALA A 688 3.61 -25.39 4.50
CA ALA A 688 4.34 -26.57 4.04
C ALA A 688 3.42 -27.62 3.38
N ILE A 689 4.01 -28.53 2.62
CA ILE A 689 3.38 -29.74 2.10
C ILE A 689 4.19 -30.97 2.52
N GLY A 690 3.50 -32.08 2.77
CA GLY A 690 4.15 -33.37 3.00
C GLY A 690 4.81 -33.90 1.73
N LEU A 691 6.04 -34.40 1.83
CA LEU A 691 6.75 -35.02 0.71
C LEU A 691 6.43 -36.52 0.66
N ALA A 692 5.35 -36.89 -0.03
CA ALA A 692 4.96 -38.28 -0.22
C ALA A 692 5.64 -38.90 -1.45
N GLY A 693 6.43 -39.98 -1.27
CA GLY A 693 7.08 -40.71 -2.37
C GLY A 693 8.62 -40.60 -2.38
N PRO A 694 9.30 -41.23 -3.36
CA PRO A 694 10.76 -41.12 -3.50
C PRO A 694 11.14 -39.65 -3.78
N ILE A 695 12.26 -39.20 -3.23
CA ILE A 695 12.78 -37.82 -3.37
C ILE A 695 14.14 -37.78 -4.08
N THR A 696 14.63 -38.98 -4.42
CA THR A 696 15.89 -39.26 -5.11
C THR A 696 15.78 -39.10 -6.61
N ASP A 697 14.56 -38.95 -7.13
CA ASP A 697 14.26 -38.54 -8.49
C ASP A 697 14.05 -37.02 -8.54
N TRP A 698 14.15 -36.45 -9.73
CA TRP A 698 13.82 -35.05 -9.96
C TRP A 698 12.33 -34.79 -9.77
N HIS A 699 12.01 -33.77 -8.99
CA HIS A 699 10.64 -33.29 -8.78
C HIS A 699 10.56 -31.79 -9.00
N HIS A 700 9.49 -31.34 -9.63
CA HIS A 700 9.20 -29.92 -9.81
C HIS A 700 8.35 -29.44 -8.64
N TYR A 701 8.78 -28.39 -7.95
CA TYR A 701 8.00 -27.77 -6.89
C TYR A 701 7.74 -26.31 -7.21
N CYS A 702 6.50 -25.88 -7.05
CA CYS A 702 6.15 -24.46 -7.09
C CYS A 702 5.35 -24.02 -5.86
N VAL A 703 5.51 -22.76 -5.50
CA VAL A 703 4.69 -22.05 -4.52
C VAL A 703 4.18 -20.78 -5.17
N THR A 704 2.88 -20.53 -5.08
CA THR A 704 2.25 -19.25 -5.44
C THR A 704 1.82 -18.52 -4.18
N TYR A 705 1.76 -17.20 -4.22
CA TYR A 705 1.26 -16.32 -3.16
C TYR A 705 0.60 -15.10 -3.80
N ASP A 706 -0.65 -14.81 -3.45
CA ASP A 706 -1.50 -13.76 -4.05
C ASP A 706 -1.70 -12.55 -3.11
N GLY A 707 -0.84 -12.40 -2.10
CA GLY A 707 -1.03 -11.43 -1.03
C GLY A 707 -2.07 -11.83 0.03
N ALA A 708 -2.73 -12.98 -0.08
CA ALA A 708 -3.70 -13.46 0.91
C ALA A 708 -3.56 -14.95 1.26
N ALA A 709 -3.14 -15.77 0.29
CA ALA A 709 -3.08 -17.21 0.36
C ALA A 709 -1.87 -17.74 -0.41
N ALA A 710 -1.32 -18.87 0.06
CA ALA A 710 -0.23 -19.55 -0.61
C ALA A 710 -0.72 -20.87 -1.23
N GLY A 711 -0.51 -21.04 -2.54
CA GLY A 711 -0.77 -22.27 -3.29
C GLY A 711 0.51 -23.11 -3.40
N PHE A 712 0.38 -24.44 -3.41
CA PHE A 712 1.52 -25.34 -3.54
C PHE A 712 1.29 -26.31 -4.69
N TYR A 713 2.36 -26.62 -5.41
CA TYR A 713 2.33 -27.54 -6.54
C TYR A 713 3.50 -28.51 -6.47
N ARG A 714 3.24 -29.74 -6.88
CA ARG A 714 4.26 -30.74 -7.12
C ARG A 714 4.02 -31.41 -8.45
N ASP A 715 5.06 -31.51 -9.25
CA ASP A 715 5.05 -32.20 -10.55
C ASP A 715 3.86 -31.72 -11.42
N GLY A 716 3.65 -30.39 -11.44
CA GLY A 716 2.61 -29.72 -12.22
C GLY A 716 1.20 -29.76 -11.62
N VAL A 717 0.98 -30.40 -10.47
CA VAL A 717 -0.35 -30.58 -9.87
C VAL A 717 -0.47 -29.83 -8.56
N VAL A 718 -1.61 -29.15 -8.35
CA VAL A 718 -1.91 -28.46 -7.09
C VAL A 718 -2.00 -29.45 -5.93
N VAL A 719 -1.39 -29.12 -4.80
CA VAL A 719 -1.37 -29.92 -3.58
C VAL A 719 -1.76 -29.05 -2.39
N GLY A 720 -2.54 -29.63 -1.47
CA GLY A 720 -3.00 -28.91 -0.28
C GLY A 720 -1.86 -28.65 0.71
N ALA A 721 -1.82 -27.43 1.27
CA ALA A 721 -0.89 -27.07 2.33
C ALA A 721 -1.31 -27.64 3.69
N ILE A 722 -0.33 -28.03 4.49
CA ILE A 722 -0.44 -28.31 5.92
C ILE A 722 0.15 -27.07 6.63
N SER A 723 -0.60 -26.47 7.56
CA SER A 723 -0.07 -25.38 8.37
C SER A 723 1.08 -25.90 9.25
N ALA A 724 2.26 -25.32 9.09
CA ALA A 724 3.47 -25.69 9.81
C ALA A 724 3.83 -24.64 10.88
N GLY A 725 2.82 -24.21 11.66
CA GLY A 725 2.97 -23.20 12.71
C GLY A 725 3.18 -21.78 12.17
N GLY A 726 2.25 -20.87 12.45
CA GLY A 726 2.30 -19.47 11.99
C GLY A 726 0.90 -18.88 11.86
N GLY A 727 0.80 -17.54 11.95
CA GLY A 727 -0.45 -16.78 11.88
C GLY A 727 -1.04 -16.69 10.47
N ALA A 728 -1.88 -15.68 10.22
CA ALA A 728 -2.38 -15.36 8.89
C ALA A 728 -1.22 -15.04 7.91
N ILE A 729 -1.48 -15.16 6.61
CA ILE A 729 -0.51 -14.91 5.52
C ILE A 729 -1.01 -13.77 4.63
N GLY A 730 -1.49 -12.67 5.21
CA GLY A 730 -2.03 -11.55 4.43
C GLY A 730 -1.00 -10.44 4.19
N GLY A 731 -1.16 -9.74 3.08
CA GLY A 731 -0.48 -8.48 2.77
C GLY A 731 0.83 -8.61 1.97
N ARG A 732 1.43 -7.44 1.74
CA ARG A 732 2.69 -7.30 1.01
C ARG A 732 3.84 -7.99 1.74
N LEU A 733 4.76 -8.57 0.96
CA LEU A 733 6.04 -9.09 1.42
C LEU A 733 6.95 -7.93 1.82
N VAL A 734 7.73 -8.11 2.89
CA VAL A 734 8.65 -7.07 3.38
C VAL A 734 9.76 -6.84 2.36
N GLN A 735 9.87 -5.61 1.87
CA GLN A 735 10.98 -5.17 0.99
C GLN A 735 12.22 -4.86 1.82
N ASN A 736 13.40 -5.20 1.31
CA ASN A 736 14.69 -4.95 1.96
C ASN A 736 15.86 -5.15 0.99
N ASP A 737 16.96 -4.44 1.23
CA ASP A 737 18.16 -4.52 0.38
C ASP A 737 19.01 -5.81 0.57
N ASN A 738 18.51 -6.84 1.27
CA ASN A 738 19.29 -8.08 1.44
C ASN A 738 19.35 -8.85 0.12
N ASN A 739 20.47 -9.48 -0.18
CA ASN A 739 20.58 -10.28 -1.38
C ASN A 739 19.75 -11.57 -1.30
N LEU A 740 19.22 -11.99 -2.44
CA LEU A 740 18.70 -13.33 -2.67
C LEU A 740 19.87 -14.33 -2.69
N THR A 741 19.72 -15.40 -1.92
CA THR A 741 20.67 -16.51 -1.91
C THR A 741 20.04 -17.78 -2.48
N ILE A 742 20.74 -18.42 -3.41
CA ILE A 742 20.32 -19.71 -4.00
C ILE A 742 21.24 -20.82 -3.49
N GLY A 743 20.60 -21.82 -2.90
CA GLY A 743 21.23 -22.99 -2.27
C GLY A 743 21.98 -22.67 -0.98
N HIS A 744 21.82 -23.51 0.04
CA HIS A 744 22.59 -23.48 1.29
C HIS A 744 22.56 -24.86 1.95
N SER A 745 23.72 -25.55 2.04
CA SER A 745 23.76 -26.91 2.57
C SER A 745 23.87 -26.97 4.10
N SER A 746 23.04 -27.84 4.68
CA SER A 746 23.26 -28.46 5.98
C SER A 746 23.50 -29.97 5.74
N THR A 747 24.73 -30.43 5.96
CA THR A 747 25.17 -31.84 6.06
C THR A 747 24.79 -32.91 4.98
N SER A 748 23.87 -32.70 4.03
CA SER A 748 23.52 -33.65 2.94
C SER A 748 23.48 -33.00 1.55
N PRO A 749 23.79 -33.74 0.46
CA PRO A 749 23.76 -33.21 -0.90
C PRO A 749 22.37 -33.12 -1.54
N TYR A 750 22.23 -32.20 -2.50
CA TYR A 750 21.06 -32.07 -3.37
C TYR A 750 21.45 -31.36 -4.68
N ALA A 751 20.62 -31.50 -5.71
CA ALA A 751 20.75 -30.76 -6.97
C ALA A 751 19.55 -29.85 -7.20
N LEU A 752 19.80 -28.69 -7.81
CA LEU A 752 18.80 -27.75 -8.31
C LEU A 752 18.97 -27.58 -9.82
N ASP A 753 17.86 -27.37 -10.50
CA ASP A 753 17.82 -27.09 -11.93
C ASP A 753 16.62 -26.16 -12.19
N ASP A 754 16.72 -25.33 -13.22
CA ASP A 754 15.57 -24.63 -13.80
C ASP A 754 14.72 -23.83 -12.79
N LEU A 755 15.40 -22.96 -12.02
CA LEU A 755 14.83 -22.13 -10.93
C LEU A 755 14.24 -20.83 -11.49
N ARG A 756 12.98 -20.53 -11.17
CA ARG A 756 12.25 -19.33 -11.61
C ARG A 756 11.57 -18.61 -10.45
N ILE A 757 11.56 -17.28 -10.52
CA ILE A 757 10.81 -16.39 -9.62
C ILE A 757 9.97 -15.46 -10.48
N TYR A 758 8.67 -15.40 -10.20
CA TYR A 758 7.72 -14.52 -10.82
C TYR A 758 7.15 -13.54 -9.80
N GLN A 759 6.96 -12.30 -10.20
CA GLN A 759 6.21 -11.27 -9.50
C GLN A 759 4.70 -11.31 -9.83
N ARG A 760 4.17 -12.51 -10.09
CA ARG A 760 2.74 -12.78 -10.29
C ARG A 760 2.37 -14.19 -9.82
N VAL A 761 1.08 -14.45 -9.67
CA VAL A 761 0.53 -15.77 -9.37
C VAL A 761 0.36 -16.56 -10.67
N LEU A 762 1.13 -17.64 -10.84
CA LEU A 762 0.90 -18.57 -11.95
C LEU A 762 -0.36 -19.39 -11.71
N SER A 763 -1.15 -19.57 -12.76
CA SER A 763 -2.28 -20.49 -12.77
C SER A 763 -1.82 -21.95 -12.71
N ALA A 764 -2.72 -22.85 -12.33
CA ALA A 764 -2.42 -24.29 -12.29
C ALA A 764 -2.02 -24.85 -13.67
N GLY A 765 -2.57 -24.29 -14.76
CA GLY A 765 -2.20 -24.69 -16.12
C GLY A 765 -0.79 -24.27 -16.50
N GLU A 766 -0.35 -23.08 -16.07
CA GLU A 766 1.01 -22.59 -16.31
C GLU A 766 2.05 -23.36 -15.49
N VAL A 767 1.75 -23.66 -14.22
CA VAL A 767 2.62 -24.51 -13.40
C VAL A 767 2.74 -25.92 -13.99
N GLN A 768 1.65 -26.44 -14.57
CA GLN A 768 1.68 -27.70 -15.29
C GLN A 768 2.55 -27.64 -16.55
N ALA A 769 2.44 -26.56 -17.34
CA ALA A 769 3.28 -26.36 -18.53
C ALA A 769 4.77 -26.30 -18.18
N LEU A 770 5.16 -25.58 -17.11
CA LEU A 770 6.55 -25.53 -16.62
C LEU A 770 7.07 -26.93 -16.25
N TYR A 771 6.24 -27.76 -15.61
CA TYR A 771 6.60 -29.13 -15.27
C TYR A 771 6.75 -30.05 -16.50
N GLU A 772 5.94 -29.84 -17.53
CA GLU A 772 6.01 -30.63 -18.76
C GLU A 772 7.23 -30.25 -19.62
N GLY A 773 7.94 -29.17 -19.28
CA GLY A 773 9.07 -28.68 -20.07
C GLY A 773 8.64 -28.04 -21.39
N SER A 774 7.35 -27.75 -21.52
CA SER A 774 6.82 -26.92 -22.59
C SER A 774 7.26 -25.49 -22.31
N GLU A 775 7.75 -24.78 -23.34
CA GLU A 775 7.69 -23.32 -23.30
C GLU A 775 6.26 -22.94 -22.92
N LEU A 776 6.09 -22.04 -21.96
CA LEU A 776 4.79 -21.67 -21.42
C LEU A 776 3.84 -21.41 -22.60
N PHE A 777 2.85 -22.29 -22.79
CA PHE A 777 1.67 -21.97 -23.59
C PHE A 777 0.83 -20.99 -22.77
N HIS A 778 1.38 -19.80 -22.53
CA HIS A 778 0.53 -18.62 -22.48
C HIS A 778 -0.14 -18.53 -23.86
N ALA A 779 -1.43 -18.21 -23.92
CA ALA A 779 -1.96 -17.70 -25.18
C ALA A 779 -1.06 -16.52 -25.56
N ALA A 780 -0.32 -16.61 -26.67
CA ALA A 780 0.79 -15.71 -26.99
C ALA A 780 0.38 -14.25 -26.70
N GLN A 781 0.88 -13.69 -25.60
CA GLN A 781 0.55 -12.33 -25.22
C GLN A 781 1.04 -11.44 -26.36
N THR A 782 0.18 -10.59 -26.90
CA THR A 782 0.56 -9.71 -28.02
C THR A 782 0.43 -8.27 -27.56
N TYR A 783 1.56 -7.66 -27.25
CA TYR A 783 1.67 -6.24 -26.98
C TYR A 783 1.68 -5.49 -28.31
N THR A 784 0.57 -4.88 -28.69
CA THR A 784 0.45 -4.18 -29.99
C THR A 784 0.74 -2.70 -29.82
N GLN A 785 1.68 -2.17 -30.60
CA GLN A 785 2.05 -0.76 -30.61
C GLN A 785 1.72 -0.13 -31.98
N SER A 786 0.69 0.70 -32.00
CA SER A 786 0.18 1.38 -33.21
C SER A 786 0.67 2.82 -33.36
N GLY A 787 0.99 3.50 -32.26
CA GLY A 787 1.54 4.85 -32.23
C GLY A 787 3.05 4.90 -32.43
N ALA A 788 3.62 6.11 -32.48
CA ALA A 788 5.08 6.28 -32.46
C ALA A 788 5.66 5.78 -31.14
N LEU A 789 6.66 4.91 -31.21
CA LEU A 789 7.38 4.37 -30.06
C LEU A 789 8.75 5.04 -29.92
N ASP A 790 9.05 5.51 -28.71
CA ASP A 790 10.35 6.05 -28.35
C ASP A 790 10.72 5.59 -26.93
N VAL A 791 11.82 4.84 -26.79
CA VAL A 791 12.32 4.34 -25.50
C VAL A 791 13.75 4.82 -25.28
N ASN A 792 13.90 5.81 -24.40
CA ASN A 792 15.19 6.43 -24.07
C ASN A 792 16.05 5.63 -23.10
N GLY A 793 15.45 4.75 -22.30
CA GLY A 793 16.18 3.80 -21.44
C GLY A 793 16.02 2.36 -21.92
N ALA A 794 16.07 1.42 -20.98
CA ALA A 794 16.03 0.00 -21.32
C ALA A 794 14.66 -0.42 -21.85
N PHE A 795 14.65 -1.16 -22.95
CA PHE A 795 13.51 -1.92 -23.45
C PHE A 795 13.74 -3.41 -23.16
N THR A 796 12.80 -4.05 -22.47
CA THR A 796 12.84 -5.49 -22.19
C THR A 796 11.53 -6.14 -22.60
N LEU A 797 11.60 -7.26 -23.31
CA LEU A 797 10.48 -8.15 -23.61
C LEU A 797 10.86 -9.55 -23.12
N SER A 798 10.34 -10.01 -21.97
CA SER A 798 10.75 -11.31 -21.41
C SER A 798 10.13 -12.48 -22.19
N ASP A 799 8.88 -12.35 -22.63
CA ASP A 799 8.16 -13.34 -23.41
C ASP A 799 7.08 -12.69 -24.28
N GLY A 800 6.29 -13.51 -24.99
CA GLY A 800 5.17 -13.02 -25.80
C GLY A 800 5.62 -12.32 -27.09
N THR A 801 4.68 -11.65 -27.74
CA THR A 801 4.87 -10.95 -29.01
C THR A 801 4.79 -9.45 -28.77
N PHE A 802 5.81 -8.70 -29.17
CA PHE A 802 5.71 -7.25 -29.32
C PHE A 802 5.49 -6.91 -30.79
N ASP A 803 4.26 -6.50 -31.12
CA ASP A 803 3.85 -6.14 -32.47
C ASP A 803 3.95 -4.64 -32.72
N VAL A 804 5.04 -4.20 -33.34
CA VAL A 804 5.24 -2.81 -33.79
C VAL A 804 5.02 -2.63 -35.30
N SER A 805 4.42 -3.62 -35.97
CA SER A 805 4.29 -3.60 -37.44
C SER A 805 3.46 -2.41 -37.96
N ALA A 806 2.54 -1.90 -37.14
CA ALA A 806 1.71 -0.74 -37.42
C ALA A 806 2.32 0.60 -36.94
N SER A 807 3.43 0.58 -36.19
CA SER A 807 4.05 1.79 -35.65
C SER A 807 4.60 2.69 -36.76
N PRO A 808 4.30 4.00 -36.76
CA PRO A 808 4.82 4.97 -37.74
C PRO A 808 6.28 5.39 -37.47
N SER A 809 6.83 5.09 -36.30
CA SER A 809 8.26 5.20 -35.96
C SER A 809 8.57 4.35 -34.73
N VAL A 810 9.77 3.78 -34.68
CA VAL A 810 10.28 3.03 -33.53
C VAL A 810 11.70 3.49 -33.23
N ASN A 811 11.92 4.06 -32.05
CA ASN A 811 13.22 4.57 -31.60
C ASN A 811 13.64 3.91 -30.28
N TYR A 812 14.92 3.53 -30.18
CA TYR A 812 15.53 3.03 -28.95
C TYR A 812 16.87 3.74 -28.69
N ALA A 813 17.00 4.35 -27.52
CA ALA A 813 18.24 4.97 -27.08
C ALA A 813 19.00 4.16 -26.02
N GLY A 814 18.30 3.29 -25.26
CA GLY A 814 18.88 2.41 -24.24
C GLY A 814 18.88 0.93 -24.63
N ASP A 815 19.35 0.09 -23.70
CA ASP A 815 19.56 -1.34 -23.91
C ASP A 815 18.28 -2.05 -24.37
N ILE A 816 18.42 -3.02 -25.29
CA ILE A 816 17.34 -3.84 -25.82
C ILE A 816 17.57 -5.29 -25.38
N THR A 817 16.62 -5.87 -24.67
CA THR A 817 16.66 -7.27 -24.22
C THR A 817 15.39 -8.01 -24.65
N LEU A 818 15.55 -9.05 -25.45
CA LEU A 818 14.48 -9.96 -25.86
C LEU A 818 14.72 -11.34 -25.26
N GLY A 819 13.73 -11.85 -24.54
CA GLY A 819 13.77 -13.14 -23.86
C GLY A 819 13.59 -14.33 -24.80
N SER A 820 13.95 -15.52 -24.32
CA SER A 820 14.08 -16.72 -25.16
C SER A 820 12.76 -17.19 -25.80
N SER A 821 11.62 -16.76 -25.26
CA SER A 821 10.29 -17.08 -25.77
C SER A 821 9.55 -15.84 -26.27
N SER A 822 10.30 -14.80 -26.64
CA SER A 822 9.75 -13.56 -27.19
C SER A 822 9.66 -13.58 -28.73
N THR A 823 8.78 -12.77 -29.29
CA THR A 823 8.64 -12.53 -30.72
C THR A 823 8.55 -11.03 -30.96
N TYR A 824 9.39 -10.50 -31.86
CA TYR A 824 9.36 -9.11 -32.25
C TYR A 824 8.89 -8.99 -33.69
N THR A 825 7.80 -8.27 -33.95
CA THR A 825 7.41 -7.97 -35.33
C THR A 825 8.12 -6.72 -35.81
N LYS A 826 8.69 -6.74 -37.01
CA LYS A 826 9.39 -5.57 -37.54
C LYS A 826 8.44 -4.42 -37.94
N PRO A 827 8.82 -3.16 -37.70
CA PRO A 827 8.05 -2.01 -38.15
C PRO A 827 8.12 -1.84 -39.66
N ALA A 828 7.04 -1.34 -40.28
CA ALA A 828 6.98 -1.08 -41.72
C ALA A 828 7.90 0.06 -42.17
N VAL A 829 8.28 0.96 -41.26
CA VAL A 829 9.08 2.16 -41.50
C VAL A 829 10.55 2.03 -41.08
N GLY A 830 10.92 0.91 -40.45
CA GLY A 830 12.24 0.70 -39.85
C GLY A 830 12.36 1.16 -38.39
N THR A 831 13.50 0.86 -37.79
CA THR A 831 13.87 1.09 -36.39
C THR A 831 15.07 2.04 -36.31
N THR A 832 14.99 3.08 -35.49
CA THR A 832 16.12 3.98 -35.21
C THR A 832 16.76 3.61 -33.88
N LEU A 833 18.08 3.45 -33.86
CA LEU A 833 18.89 3.35 -32.66
C LEU A 833 19.59 4.70 -32.46
N ASP A 834 19.17 5.48 -31.47
CA ASP A 834 19.56 6.89 -31.30
C ASP A 834 20.28 7.19 -29.98
N GLY A 835 20.81 6.15 -29.33
CA GLY A 835 21.63 6.27 -28.13
C GLY A 835 22.76 5.25 -28.09
N SER A 836 23.39 5.12 -26.92
CA SER A 836 24.40 4.08 -26.69
C SER A 836 23.74 2.93 -25.98
N LEU A 837 23.70 1.77 -26.63
CA LEU A 837 22.91 0.62 -26.16
C LEU A 837 23.60 -0.71 -26.42
N THR A 838 23.18 -1.71 -25.65
CA THR A 838 23.49 -3.12 -25.82
C THR A 838 22.26 -3.85 -26.35
N TYR A 839 22.44 -4.63 -27.41
CA TYR A 839 21.40 -5.48 -27.99
C TYR A 839 21.59 -6.93 -27.55
N THR A 840 20.56 -7.50 -26.93
CA THR A 840 20.49 -8.89 -26.48
C THR A 840 19.19 -9.50 -26.97
N ASP A 841 19.28 -10.55 -27.78
CA ASP A 841 18.17 -11.39 -28.24
C ASP A 841 18.50 -12.84 -27.93
N MET A 842 17.83 -13.38 -26.92
CA MET A 842 17.98 -14.76 -26.46
C MET A 842 17.32 -15.78 -27.39
N THR A 843 16.51 -15.35 -28.36
CA THR A 843 15.97 -16.23 -29.42
C THR A 843 16.97 -16.43 -30.56
N GLU A 844 17.91 -15.49 -30.71
CA GLU A 844 18.85 -15.37 -31.84
C GLU A 844 18.18 -15.38 -33.23
N ALA A 845 16.89 -15.02 -33.31
CA ALA A 845 16.07 -15.25 -34.49
C ALA A 845 15.29 -14.01 -34.96
N GLN A 846 15.22 -12.93 -34.17
CA GLN A 846 14.35 -11.80 -34.49
C GLN A 846 14.92 -10.93 -35.63
N ASP A 847 14.04 -10.51 -36.54
CA ASP A 847 14.33 -9.59 -37.64
C ASP A 847 13.82 -8.20 -37.25
N PHE A 848 14.74 -7.24 -37.08
CA PHE A 848 14.40 -5.87 -36.66
C PHE A 848 13.95 -4.95 -37.82
N GLY A 849 13.84 -5.47 -39.04
CA GLY A 849 13.54 -4.68 -40.21
C GLY A 849 14.70 -3.75 -40.58
N ASP A 850 14.40 -2.65 -41.26
CA ASP A 850 15.43 -1.69 -41.65
C ASP A 850 15.88 -0.90 -40.42
N VAL A 851 17.19 -0.82 -40.15
CA VAL A 851 17.75 -0.22 -38.94
C VAL A 851 18.65 0.97 -39.28
N VAL A 852 18.49 2.07 -38.54
CA VAL A 852 19.36 3.24 -38.61
C VAL A 852 20.00 3.50 -37.25
N ILE A 853 21.32 3.35 -37.14
CA ILE A 853 22.10 3.83 -35.99
C ILE A 853 22.39 5.30 -36.23
N SER A 854 21.61 6.18 -35.60
CA SER A 854 21.62 7.63 -35.81
C SER A 854 22.53 8.37 -34.83
N SER A 855 22.80 7.77 -33.67
CA SER A 855 23.54 8.37 -32.56
C SER A 855 24.19 7.26 -31.70
N GLY A 856 25.18 7.61 -30.87
CA GLY A 856 25.78 6.70 -29.90
C GLY A 856 26.54 5.50 -30.49
N THR A 857 26.66 4.43 -29.70
CA THR A 857 27.28 3.16 -30.10
C THR A 857 26.37 1.99 -29.76
N THR A 858 26.07 1.15 -30.74
CA THR A 858 25.35 -0.12 -30.54
C THR A 858 26.36 -1.25 -30.32
N THR A 859 26.24 -1.94 -29.19
CA THR A 859 27.03 -3.12 -28.85
C THR A 859 26.17 -4.38 -28.97
N LEU A 860 26.65 -5.41 -29.66
CA LEU A 860 25.91 -6.68 -29.74
C LEU A 860 26.36 -7.62 -28.62
N ALA A 861 25.39 -8.12 -27.86
CA ALA A 861 25.53 -9.18 -26.86
C ALA A 861 24.86 -10.50 -27.29
N SER A 862 24.28 -10.54 -28.50
CA SER A 862 23.76 -11.73 -29.18
C SER A 862 23.84 -11.57 -30.70
N ASN A 863 23.42 -12.60 -31.45
CA ASN A 863 23.21 -12.49 -32.89
C ASN A 863 22.05 -11.52 -33.19
N MET A 864 22.20 -10.68 -34.22
CA MET A 864 21.17 -9.72 -34.65
C MET A 864 20.87 -9.91 -36.13
N THR A 865 19.59 -9.86 -36.52
CA THR A 865 19.16 -9.87 -37.92
C THR A 865 18.43 -8.58 -38.29
N VAL A 866 18.78 -7.98 -39.43
CA VAL A 866 18.18 -6.73 -39.94
C VAL A 866 17.90 -6.82 -41.44
N GLY A 867 16.99 -5.97 -41.91
CA GLY A 867 16.70 -5.70 -43.32
C GLY A 867 17.84 -4.91 -43.97
N GLU A 868 17.68 -3.61 -44.10
CA GLU A 868 18.75 -2.65 -44.39
C GLU A 868 19.43 -2.18 -43.09
N LEU A 869 20.72 -1.85 -43.14
CA LEU A 869 21.42 -1.22 -42.01
C LEU A 869 22.14 0.06 -42.46
N THR A 870 21.83 1.16 -41.80
CA THR A 870 22.57 2.43 -41.93
C THR A 870 23.24 2.80 -40.61
N VAL A 871 24.56 2.96 -40.63
CA VAL A 871 25.34 3.50 -39.51
C VAL A 871 25.73 4.93 -39.86
N SER A 872 25.17 5.92 -39.16
CA SER A 872 25.33 7.34 -39.47
C SER A 872 26.75 7.89 -39.21
N ASP A 873 27.02 9.09 -39.72
CA ASP A 873 28.30 9.76 -39.50
C ASP A 873 28.54 10.03 -38.00
N GLY A 874 29.66 9.52 -37.47
CA GLY A 874 30.08 9.77 -36.09
C GLY A 874 29.48 8.82 -35.04
N THR A 875 28.78 7.76 -35.47
CA THR A 875 28.21 6.73 -34.60
C THR A 875 29.01 5.43 -34.63
N GLY A 876 28.75 4.53 -33.67
CA GLY A 876 29.51 3.30 -33.49
C GLY A 876 28.68 2.02 -33.59
N LEU A 877 29.32 0.96 -34.08
CA LEU A 877 28.82 -0.42 -34.01
C LEU A 877 29.95 -1.33 -33.50
N SER A 878 29.68 -2.07 -32.43
CA SER A 878 30.67 -2.92 -31.75
C SER A 878 30.11 -4.33 -31.54
N PRO A 879 30.18 -5.20 -32.55
CA PRO A 879 29.84 -6.59 -32.35
C PRO A 879 31.03 -7.29 -31.66
N VAL A 880 30.83 -7.99 -30.54
CA VAL A 880 31.91 -8.73 -29.85
C VAL A 880 31.56 -10.22 -29.70
N SER A 881 32.10 -11.07 -30.58
CA SER A 881 31.85 -12.53 -30.70
C SER A 881 30.49 -12.96 -31.27
N TYR A 882 29.74 -12.05 -31.90
CA TYR A 882 28.39 -12.33 -32.43
C TYR A 882 28.26 -12.10 -33.94
N THR A 883 27.19 -12.62 -34.53
CA THR A 883 26.85 -12.45 -35.95
C THR A 883 25.79 -11.37 -36.13
N LEU A 884 26.07 -10.39 -36.99
CA LEU A 884 25.08 -9.43 -37.50
C LEU A 884 24.71 -9.82 -38.93
N ASP A 885 23.48 -10.28 -39.15
CA ASP A 885 22.99 -10.67 -40.48
C ASP A 885 22.15 -9.55 -41.12
N VAL A 886 22.65 -8.96 -42.21
CA VAL A 886 21.98 -7.90 -42.98
C VAL A 886 21.40 -8.53 -44.25
N LYS A 887 20.09 -8.38 -44.46
CA LYS A 887 19.38 -8.98 -45.60
C LYS A 887 19.38 -8.11 -46.86
N ASN A 888 19.56 -6.80 -46.74
CA ASN A 888 19.55 -5.85 -47.85
C ASN A 888 20.86 -5.03 -47.88
N ASP A 889 20.78 -3.71 -47.99
CA ASP A 889 21.94 -2.85 -48.14
C ASP A 889 22.59 -2.52 -46.79
N LEU A 890 23.91 -2.28 -46.83
CA LEU A 890 24.70 -1.81 -45.70
C LEU A 890 25.32 -0.45 -46.04
N THR A 891 24.95 0.58 -45.28
CA THR A 891 25.47 1.93 -45.43
C THR A 891 26.27 2.34 -44.19
N LEU A 892 27.51 2.77 -44.37
CA LEU A 892 28.42 3.23 -43.31
C LEU A 892 28.84 4.68 -43.54
N GLY A 893 28.55 5.54 -42.57
CA GLY A 893 28.91 6.95 -42.59
C GLY A 893 30.42 7.19 -42.59
N ALA A 894 30.83 8.38 -43.03
CA ALA A 894 32.23 8.81 -43.23
C ALA A 894 33.06 8.78 -41.93
N ALA A 895 32.42 9.03 -40.80
CA ALA A 895 33.04 9.04 -39.47
C ALA A 895 32.51 7.92 -38.55
N SER A 896 31.81 6.92 -39.10
CA SER A 896 31.33 5.77 -38.33
C SER A 896 32.50 4.91 -37.83
N THR A 897 32.36 4.34 -36.63
CA THR A 897 33.34 3.42 -36.04
C THR A 897 32.79 1.99 -36.00
N LEU A 898 33.52 1.07 -36.63
CA LEU A 898 33.30 -0.36 -36.44
C LEU A 898 34.42 -0.88 -35.53
N THR A 899 34.10 -1.25 -34.29
CA THR A 899 35.12 -1.80 -33.38
C THR A 899 35.19 -3.31 -33.55
N PRO A 900 36.29 -3.86 -34.10
CA PRO A 900 36.40 -5.29 -34.37
C PRO A 900 36.59 -6.11 -33.08
N GLY A 901 35.75 -7.13 -32.92
CA GLY A 901 36.00 -8.31 -32.09
C GLY A 901 36.24 -9.56 -32.95
N THR A 902 35.92 -10.75 -32.44
CA THR A 902 35.85 -12.02 -33.21
C THR A 902 34.56 -12.17 -34.04
N SER A 903 33.82 -11.08 -34.22
CA SER A 903 32.45 -11.05 -34.76
C SER A 903 32.39 -11.08 -36.28
N THR A 904 31.23 -11.49 -36.81
CA THR A 904 30.98 -11.61 -38.26
C THR A 904 29.81 -10.72 -38.66
N ILE A 905 29.97 -9.86 -39.68
CA ILE A 905 28.83 -9.22 -40.36
C ILE A 905 28.52 -10.03 -41.60
N ARG A 906 27.38 -10.71 -41.61
CA ARG A 906 26.90 -11.55 -42.71
C ARG A 906 25.92 -10.76 -43.57
N LEU A 907 25.99 -10.99 -44.89
CA LEU A 907 25.11 -10.38 -45.89
C LEU A 907 24.30 -11.50 -46.57
N SER A 908 23.06 -11.75 -46.14
CA SER A 908 22.31 -12.99 -46.50
C SER A 908 21.17 -12.81 -47.51
N GLY A 909 20.95 -11.60 -48.01
CA GLY A 909 19.90 -11.26 -48.97
C GLY A 909 19.88 -12.02 -50.29
N THR A 910 18.68 -12.18 -50.86
CA THR A 910 18.45 -12.81 -52.17
C THR A 910 18.63 -11.89 -53.37
N ALA A 911 18.77 -10.57 -53.15
CA ALA A 911 19.02 -9.56 -54.17
C ALA A 911 20.50 -9.12 -54.17
N ALA A 912 20.92 -8.36 -55.20
CA ALA A 912 22.21 -7.68 -55.18
C ALA A 912 22.22 -6.63 -54.07
N GLN A 913 23.26 -6.65 -53.23
CA GLN A 913 23.38 -5.78 -52.06
C GLN A 913 24.47 -4.75 -52.30
N ALA A 914 24.19 -3.50 -51.94
CA ALA A 914 25.15 -2.42 -51.98
C ALA A 914 25.82 -2.25 -50.61
N ILE A 915 27.15 -2.14 -50.63
CA ILE A 915 27.92 -1.66 -49.48
C ILE A 915 28.39 -0.26 -49.83
N THR A 916 27.79 0.74 -49.18
CA THR A 916 28.21 2.14 -49.32
C THR A 916 28.98 2.52 -48.08
N SER A 917 30.23 2.93 -48.25
CA SER A 917 31.01 3.48 -47.14
C SER A 917 31.76 4.72 -47.57
N ASN A 918 31.83 5.71 -46.69
CA ASN A 918 32.60 6.93 -46.89
C ASN A 918 33.93 6.92 -46.09
N SER A 919 34.32 5.77 -45.48
CA SER A 919 35.54 5.57 -44.68
C SER A 919 36.35 4.38 -45.19
N LYS A 920 37.68 4.37 -45.01
CA LYS A 920 38.60 3.36 -45.60
C LYS A 920 39.32 2.45 -44.59
N THR A 921 38.91 2.45 -43.33
CA THR A 921 39.60 1.72 -42.26
C THR A 921 38.64 0.81 -41.53
N TYR A 922 38.63 -0.48 -41.92
CA TYR A 922 37.86 -1.53 -41.26
C TYR A 922 38.77 -2.74 -41.03
N SER A 923 38.77 -3.30 -39.82
CA SER A 923 39.77 -4.28 -39.42
C SER A 923 39.33 -5.74 -39.63
N ALA A 924 38.03 -6.01 -39.79
CA ALA A 924 37.48 -7.34 -40.11
C ALA A 924 36.02 -7.21 -40.58
N LEU A 925 35.76 -7.38 -41.87
CA LEU A 925 34.42 -7.57 -42.44
C LEU A 925 34.45 -8.87 -43.25
N THR A 926 33.68 -9.87 -42.83
CA THR A 926 33.64 -11.19 -43.48
C THR A 926 32.32 -11.36 -44.20
N VAL A 927 32.32 -11.15 -45.51
CA VAL A 927 31.10 -11.26 -46.32
C VAL A 927 30.93 -12.68 -46.85
N THR A 928 29.88 -13.37 -46.40
CA THR A 928 29.55 -14.74 -46.83
C THR A 928 28.18 -14.80 -47.49
N ASN A 929 27.94 -15.81 -48.35
CA ASN A 929 26.64 -16.05 -49.00
C ASN A 929 26.15 -14.97 -49.99
N VAL A 930 27.07 -14.45 -50.81
CA VAL A 930 26.72 -13.56 -51.93
C VAL A 930 25.78 -14.29 -52.89
N SER A 931 24.51 -13.86 -52.94
CA SER A 931 23.54 -14.38 -53.90
C SER A 931 24.01 -14.09 -55.34
N ALA A 932 23.38 -14.73 -56.33
CA ALA A 932 23.80 -14.71 -57.74
C ALA A 932 23.89 -13.31 -58.41
N GLY A 933 23.57 -12.22 -57.70
CA GLY A 933 23.68 -10.82 -58.14
C GLY A 933 24.99 -10.09 -57.79
N GLY A 934 25.82 -10.60 -56.87
CA GLY A 934 27.09 -9.95 -56.45
C GLY A 934 26.94 -8.82 -55.42
N ILE A 935 28.07 -8.39 -54.82
CA ILE A 935 28.19 -7.20 -53.95
C ILE A 935 28.68 -6.03 -54.80
N THR A 936 28.04 -4.86 -54.68
CA THR A 936 28.53 -3.63 -55.30
C THR A 936 29.04 -2.68 -54.24
N PHE A 937 30.33 -2.36 -54.28
CA PHE A 937 30.89 -1.29 -53.44
C PHE A 937 30.75 0.05 -54.15
N ALA A 938 30.32 1.09 -53.44
CA ALA A 938 30.34 2.46 -53.97
C ALA A 938 31.79 2.94 -54.25
N ASP A 939 31.95 3.86 -55.20
CA ASP A 939 33.23 4.24 -55.82
C ASP A 939 34.40 4.46 -54.83
N GLY A 940 35.45 3.62 -54.94
CA GLY A 940 36.73 3.83 -54.26
C GLY A 940 37.20 2.71 -53.32
N PHE A 941 36.42 1.63 -53.18
CA PHE A 941 36.80 0.39 -52.50
C PHE A 941 37.46 -0.61 -53.44
N THR A 942 38.47 -1.30 -52.93
CA THR A 942 39.14 -2.43 -53.58
C THR A 942 39.15 -3.65 -52.66
N THR A 943 39.26 -4.86 -53.21
CA THR A 943 39.35 -6.11 -52.41
C THR A 943 40.47 -6.11 -51.36
N THR A 944 41.47 -5.23 -51.48
CA THR A 944 42.57 -5.07 -50.53
C THR A 944 42.23 -4.24 -49.29
N ASP A 945 41.09 -3.54 -49.30
CA ASP A 945 40.59 -2.79 -48.14
C ASP A 945 39.86 -3.69 -47.13
N PHE A 946 39.76 -5.00 -47.44
CA PHE A 946 39.13 -6.03 -46.61
C PHE A 946 40.10 -7.20 -46.41
N THR A 947 40.16 -7.74 -45.19
CA THR A 947 40.87 -8.99 -44.93
C THR A 947 39.94 -10.14 -45.30
N ALA A 948 40.06 -10.68 -46.51
CA ALA A 948 39.30 -11.86 -46.90
C ALA A 948 39.72 -13.06 -46.01
N GLN A 949 38.77 -13.59 -45.23
CA GLN A 949 38.80 -14.97 -44.76
C GLN A 949 37.61 -15.69 -45.39
N ASP A 950 37.93 -16.56 -46.34
CA ASP A 950 37.08 -17.39 -47.22
C ASP A 950 36.17 -16.66 -48.23
#